data_AF-F4Q679-F1
#
_entry.id   AF-F4Q679-F1
#
_cell.length_a   1.000
_cell.length_b   1.000
_cell.length_c   1.000
_cell.angle_alpha   90.00
_cell.angle_beta   90.00
_cell.angle_gamma   90.00
#
_symmetry.space_group_name_H-M   'P 1'
#
loop_
_entity.id
_entity.type
_entity.pdbx_description
1 polymer ?
#
loop_
_entity_poly.entity_id
_entity_poly.type
_entity_poly.pdbx_seq_one_letter_code
_entity_poly.pdbx_strand_id
1 'polypeptide(L)'
;MTSLLLSLSNLLLSQIISDIDDNADIICLLLTCKKLYSNSSVRRSIKFKGIEVIDKENGDISKQFIATSTQYNINSFQEILENSISDQHVMILSREITDYPQWIQQRISISADRVNKSSDITTALVTKYQPTLSPLDSLYDIPSIETLIINKNTTALDLNHISRLPNLKRLSVHAKGLELDPLPTLKSLKLRIDNTFNLGDLQLDKFVSLTELTIKCYYVINLGTGILPNSITSLTLRPLYIPSRDAFLSLTSLVYLNIDLKGVEKDDEQSIQQLFIDLESLSNLKTLIISDDSDSTEDRQYSLEITVPPSLIILHIFAPSVQIPTRCKMPLLEKLYVQQCILVHGRISLSLSCGPSLKKLAIYECKEYLDTNPDNMIPSTIEKLSIYKLFDDNLEDCQFPPSLTHLSVKGGYINVQLPDTLIKLKQHVKNNNNNNHPLPPHLKKLVWHFDREGMMTSYFEFPSSYPPHIETLQFFDEGGDYRTAIPSVTKHLSITLTQYPKQKNTLSIFSIGSKIAKPIYHSQWLPSNTTHLNCHLKDTMYDHHGAFRLDEVINNTKVRYLNIIFSNRQTIQFTIQRLDADNKNILVLERQTLQGGIITQQRTKSINNQQQQQYDPIYLYFDTGSSSPFDLNWSSKNIN
;
A
#
# COMPACT_ATOMS: atom_id res chain seq x y z
N MET A 1 1.47 -40.27 2.04
CA MET A 1 1.00 -39.08 1.28
C MET A 1 1.88 -38.81 0.05
N THR A 2 3.21 -38.90 0.17
CA THR A 2 4.15 -38.68 -0.96
C THR A 2 3.98 -39.63 -2.17
N SER A 3 3.48 -40.86 -1.99
CA SER A 3 3.27 -41.80 -3.11
C SER A 3 2.11 -41.41 -4.03
N LEU A 4 1.03 -40.83 -3.49
CA LEU A 4 -0.16 -40.42 -4.25
C LEU A 4 0.12 -39.17 -5.11
N LEU A 5 0.90 -38.22 -4.58
CA LEU A 5 1.24 -37.01 -5.34
C LEU A 5 2.07 -37.34 -6.58
N LEU A 6 2.90 -38.38 -6.50
CA LEU A 6 3.76 -38.83 -7.60
C LEU A 6 3.04 -39.66 -8.66
N SER A 7 1.82 -40.13 -8.37
CA SER A 7 0.95 -40.75 -9.38
C SER A 7 0.18 -39.73 -10.22
N LEU A 8 0.24 -38.44 -9.89
CA LEU A 8 -0.40 -37.39 -10.66
C LEU A 8 0.37 -37.13 -11.96
N SER A 9 -0.36 -36.77 -13.02
CA SER A 9 0.26 -36.37 -14.29
C SER A 9 1.02 -35.05 -14.12
N ASN A 10 2.05 -34.82 -14.95
CA ASN A 10 2.79 -33.55 -14.93
C ASN A 10 1.86 -32.33 -15.18
N LEU A 11 0.78 -32.52 -15.95
CA LEU A 11 -0.22 -31.47 -16.19
C LEU A 11 -0.96 -31.11 -14.91
N LEU A 12 -1.48 -32.11 -14.18
CA LEU A 12 -2.17 -31.89 -12.90
C LEU A 12 -1.24 -31.32 -11.85
N LEU A 13 0.02 -31.79 -11.78
CA LEU A 13 1.03 -31.22 -10.90
C LEU A 13 1.32 -29.77 -11.24
N SER A 14 1.46 -29.44 -12.53
CA SER A 14 1.67 -28.06 -12.97
C SER A 14 0.48 -27.17 -12.62
N GLN A 15 -0.76 -27.68 -12.71
CA GLN A 15 -1.96 -26.95 -12.32
C GLN A 15 -2.03 -26.72 -10.79
N ILE A 16 -1.74 -27.76 -10.00
CA ILE A 16 -1.66 -27.63 -8.54
C ILE A 16 -0.61 -26.58 -8.16
N ILE A 17 0.58 -26.63 -8.77
CA ILE A 17 1.65 -25.67 -8.49
C ILE A 17 1.26 -24.26 -8.96
N SER A 18 0.57 -24.12 -10.10
CA SER A 18 0.13 -22.82 -10.59
C SER A 18 -0.91 -22.18 -9.68
N ASP A 19 -1.73 -23.00 -9.01
CA ASP A 19 -2.80 -22.59 -8.08
C ASP A 19 -2.28 -22.30 -6.66
N ILE A 20 -1.00 -22.55 -6.36
CA ILE A 20 -0.37 -22.12 -5.11
C ILE A 20 0.00 -20.64 -5.22
N ASP A 21 -0.66 -19.81 -4.41
CA ASP A 21 -0.43 -18.36 -4.37
C ASP A 21 0.75 -17.96 -3.47
N ASP A 22 1.09 -18.77 -2.46
CA ASP A 22 2.14 -18.45 -1.48
C ASP A 22 3.47 -19.14 -1.84
N ASN A 23 4.53 -18.36 -2.00
CA ASN A 23 5.87 -18.88 -2.31
C ASN A 23 6.44 -19.76 -1.18
N ALA A 24 6.05 -19.54 0.08
CA ALA A 24 6.41 -20.42 1.19
C ALA A 24 5.85 -21.82 1.00
N ASP A 25 4.60 -21.92 0.54
CA ASP A 25 3.95 -23.19 0.26
C ASP A 25 4.60 -23.88 -0.96
N ILE A 26 5.01 -23.11 -1.98
CA ILE A 26 5.81 -23.64 -3.11
C ILE A 26 7.13 -24.23 -2.59
N ILE A 27 7.87 -23.50 -1.77
CA ILE A 27 9.13 -23.97 -1.18
C ILE A 27 8.90 -25.22 -0.32
N CYS A 28 7.89 -25.21 0.55
CA CYS A 28 7.51 -26.35 1.38
C CYS A 28 7.17 -27.58 0.53
N LEU A 29 6.41 -27.41 -0.55
CA LEU A 29 6.08 -28.48 -1.47
C LEU A 29 7.35 -29.06 -2.10
N LEU A 30 8.26 -28.20 -2.57
CA LEU A 30 9.52 -28.63 -3.21
C LEU A 30 10.47 -29.34 -2.24
N LEU A 31 10.57 -28.84 -1.01
CA LEU A 31 11.39 -29.46 0.04
C LEU A 31 10.83 -30.81 0.49
N THR A 32 9.50 -30.92 0.57
CA THR A 32 8.82 -32.17 0.95
C THR A 32 8.81 -33.19 -0.19
N CYS A 33 8.70 -32.74 -1.43
CA CYS A 33 8.59 -33.58 -2.62
C CYS A 33 9.86 -33.56 -3.47
N LYS A 34 10.97 -34.13 -2.97
CA LYS A 34 12.26 -34.16 -3.69
C LYS A 34 12.19 -34.62 -5.15
N LYS A 35 11.32 -35.57 -5.48
CA LYS A 35 11.14 -36.05 -6.87
C LYS A 35 10.54 -34.98 -7.78
N LEU A 36 9.63 -34.15 -7.26
CA LEU A 36 9.06 -33.01 -7.98
C LEU A 36 10.16 -32.00 -8.33
N TYR A 37 10.99 -31.66 -7.35
CA TYR A 37 12.13 -30.77 -7.53
C TYR A 37 13.18 -31.33 -8.52
N SER A 38 13.35 -32.65 -8.56
CA SER A 38 14.29 -33.32 -9.47
C SER A 38 13.77 -33.44 -10.92
N ASN A 39 12.48 -33.18 -11.17
CA ASN A 39 11.89 -33.23 -12.49
C ASN A 39 12.13 -31.89 -13.22
N SER A 40 13.08 -31.86 -14.14
CA SER A 40 13.48 -30.64 -14.87
C SER A 40 12.35 -30.01 -15.68
N SER A 41 11.43 -30.81 -16.23
CA SER A 41 10.30 -30.29 -17.01
C SER A 41 9.31 -29.52 -16.12
N VAL A 42 9.00 -30.06 -14.94
CA VAL A 42 8.10 -29.39 -13.99
C VAL A 42 8.81 -28.19 -13.38
N ARG A 43 10.08 -28.34 -12.97
CA ARG A 43 10.86 -27.25 -12.37
C ARG A 43 10.91 -26.00 -13.26
N ARG A 44 10.99 -26.17 -14.58
CA ARG A 44 10.97 -25.07 -15.57
C ARG A 44 9.63 -24.33 -15.68
N SER A 45 8.51 -24.95 -15.28
CA SER A 45 7.21 -24.28 -15.27
C SER A 45 6.90 -23.59 -13.93
N ILE A 46 7.68 -23.86 -12.89
CA ILE A 46 7.51 -23.23 -11.58
C ILE A 46 8.10 -21.82 -11.62
N LYS A 47 7.33 -20.86 -11.11
CA LYS A 47 7.72 -19.47 -10.91
C LYS A 47 7.33 -19.06 -9.49
N PHE A 48 8.18 -18.28 -8.85
CA PHE A 48 7.77 -17.50 -7.68
C PHE A 48 6.78 -16.40 -8.09
N LYS A 49 5.70 -16.28 -7.33
CA LYS A 49 4.64 -15.29 -7.50
C LYS A 49 5.09 -13.95 -6.94
N GLY A 50 4.81 -12.85 -7.65
CA GLY A 50 5.13 -11.49 -7.20
C GLY A 50 6.62 -11.12 -7.22
N ILE A 51 7.51 -11.98 -7.69
CA ILE A 51 8.93 -11.65 -7.92
C ILE A 51 9.10 -11.21 -9.37
N GLU A 52 9.06 -9.90 -9.59
CA GLU A 52 9.30 -9.28 -10.89
C GLU A 52 10.59 -8.44 -10.83
N VAL A 53 11.36 -8.39 -11.91
CA VAL A 53 12.58 -7.54 -11.97
C VAL A 53 12.18 -6.06 -12.04
N ILE A 54 11.07 -5.76 -12.71
CA ILE A 54 10.62 -4.40 -12.99
C ILE A 54 9.48 -4.05 -12.04
N ASP A 55 9.65 -3.02 -11.24
CA ASP A 55 8.55 -2.38 -10.52
C ASP A 55 7.78 -1.51 -11.50
N LYS A 56 6.67 -2.05 -12.03
CA LYS A 56 5.85 -1.38 -13.05
C LYS A 56 5.24 -0.06 -12.55
N GLU A 57 5.08 0.12 -11.24
CA GLU A 57 4.45 1.31 -10.69
C GLU A 57 5.43 2.45 -10.48
N ASN A 58 6.60 2.14 -9.93
CA ASN A 58 7.66 3.11 -9.68
C ASN A 58 8.54 3.36 -10.92
N GLY A 59 8.58 2.40 -11.86
CA GLY A 59 9.40 2.46 -13.05
C GLY A 59 10.89 2.24 -12.78
N ASP A 60 11.19 1.40 -11.80
CA ASP A 60 12.53 1.09 -11.32
C ASP A 60 12.74 -0.43 -11.24
N ILE A 61 13.97 -0.86 -10.91
CA ILE A 61 14.22 -2.26 -10.56
C ILE A 61 13.53 -2.55 -9.24
N SER A 62 12.78 -3.65 -9.20
CA SER A 62 12.09 -4.12 -7.99
C SER A 62 13.07 -4.39 -6.87
N LYS A 63 12.96 -3.63 -5.78
CA LYS A 63 13.75 -3.86 -4.56
C LYS A 63 13.59 -5.29 -4.03
N GLN A 64 12.40 -5.87 -4.21
CA GLN A 64 12.08 -7.23 -3.81
C GLN A 64 12.92 -8.24 -4.60
N PHE A 65 13.00 -8.07 -5.93
CA PHE A 65 13.87 -8.89 -6.77
C PHE A 65 15.34 -8.78 -6.37
N ILE A 66 15.84 -7.55 -6.16
CA ILE A 66 17.24 -7.32 -5.74
C ILE A 66 17.55 -8.14 -4.49
N ALA A 67 16.72 -8.00 -3.45
CA ALA A 67 16.90 -8.70 -2.18
C ALA A 67 16.84 -10.23 -2.33
N THR A 68 15.82 -10.75 -3.02
CA THR A 68 15.70 -12.18 -3.33
C THR A 68 16.95 -12.70 -4.03
N SER A 69 17.44 -11.97 -5.02
CA SER A 69 18.50 -12.40 -5.92
C SER A 69 19.92 -12.32 -5.33
N THR A 70 20.13 -11.46 -4.32
CA THR A 70 21.45 -11.18 -3.73
C THR A 70 21.63 -11.80 -2.34
N GLN A 71 20.60 -11.82 -1.51
CA GLN A 71 20.73 -12.19 -0.09
C GLN A 71 20.43 -13.65 0.19
N TYR A 72 19.54 -14.25 -0.59
CA TYR A 72 19.23 -15.66 -0.40
C TYR A 72 20.20 -16.47 -1.25
N ASN A 73 20.83 -17.46 -0.62
CA ASN A 73 21.68 -18.43 -1.29
C ASN A 73 20.79 -19.40 -2.09
N ILE A 74 20.01 -18.87 -3.05
CA ILE A 74 18.95 -19.57 -3.81
C ILE A 74 19.59 -20.45 -4.87
N ASN A 75 20.83 -20.90 -4.69
CA ASN A 75 21.45 -21.81 -5.64
C ASN A 75 20.56 -23.07 -5.83
N SER A 76 19.83 -23.47 -4.77
CA SER A 76 18.83 -24.54 -4.83
C SER A 76 17.49 -24.18 -5.48
N PHE A 77 17.21 -22.92 -5.82
CA PHE A 77 16.00 -22.56 -6.60
C PHE A 77 16.29 -21.54 -7.71
N GLN A 78 17.55 -21.44 -8.16
CA GLN A 78 17.99 -20.47 -9.17
C GLN A 78 17.15 -20.57 -10.44
N GLU A 79 16.91 -21.79 -10.92
CA GLU A 79 16.08 -21.99 -12.13
C GLU A 79 14.66 -21.48 -11.95
N ILE A 80 14.07 -21.60 -10.76
CA ILE A 80 12.70 -21.10 -10.50
C ILE A 80 12.69 -19.57 -10.52
N LEU A 81 13.71 -18.94 -9.92
CA LEU A 81 13.88 -17.50 -9.96
C LEU A 81 14.12 -16.99 -11.40
N GLU A 82 14.91 -17.71 -12.19
CA GLU A 82 15.10 -17.41 -13.62
C GLU A 82 13.79 -17.49 -14.41
N ASN A 83 12.96 -18.49 -14.15
CA ASN A 83 11.65 -18.63 -14.79
C ASN A 83 10.69 -17.50 -14.39
N SER A 84 10.77 -17.00 -13.16
CA SER A 84 9.96 -15.87 -12.69
C SER A 84 10.20 -14.59 -13.47
N ILE A 85 11.37 -14.44 -14.08
CA ILE A 85 11.79 -13.20 -14.76
C ILE A 85 12.03 -13.37 -16.26
N SER A 86 11.68 -14.53 -16.81
CA SER A 86 12.02 -14.93 -18.17
C SER A 86 11.40 -14.03 -19.26
N ASP A 87 10.25 -13.43 -18.96
CA ASP A 87 9.47 -12.56 -19.84
C ASP A 87 9.83 -11.06 -19.69
N GLN A 88 10.82 -10.74 -18.86
CA GLN A 88 11.25 -9.38 -18.57
C GLN A 88 12.64 -9.11 -19.12
N HIS A 89 12.83 -7.88 -19.60
CA HIS A 89 14.11 -7.39 -20.06
C HIS A 89 14.41 -6.04 -19.43
N VAL A 90 15.62 -5.88 -18.92
CA VAL A 90 16.04 -4.65 -18.27
C VAL A 90 17.31 -4.16 -18.92
N MET A 91 17.35 -2.87 -19.23
CA MET A 91 18.48 -2.18 -19.81
C MET A 91 19.01 -1.18 -18.78
N ILE A 92 20.05 -1.59 -18.05
CA ILE A 92 20.77 -0.77 -17.07
C ILE A 92 22.21 -0.57 -17.54
N LEU A 93 22.80 0.58 -17.20
CA LEU A 93 24.23 0.83 -17.39
C LEU A 93 25.07 -0.11 -16.50
N SER A 94 26.11 -0.70 -17.08
CA SER A 94 26.95 -1.74 -16.45
C SER A 94 27.51 -1.38 -15.07
N ARG A 95 27.72 -0.10 -14.78
CA ARG A 95 28.31 0.37 -13.51
C ARG A 95 27.43 0.12 -12.28
N GLU A 96 26.14 -0.09 -12.45
CA GLU A 96 25.19 -0.29 -11.34
C GLU A 96 24.84 -1.75 -11.07
N ILE A 97 25.42 -2.67 -11.84
CA ILE A 97 25.04 -4.09 -11.83
C ILE A 97 26.10 -4.95 -11.12
N THR A 98 27.16 -4.35 -10.57
CA THR A 98 28.28 -5.09 -9.97
C THR A 98 27.87 -5.94 -8.78
N ASP A 99 26.78 -5.57 -8.10
CA ASP A 99 26.35 -6.21 -6.86
C ASP A 99 25.48 -7.46 -7.10
N TYR A 100 25.11 -7.75 -8.34
CA TYR A 100 24.31 -8.92 -8.69
C TYR A 100 25.19 -10.13 -9.04
N PRO A 101 24.74 -11.36 -8.75
CA PRO A 101 25.35 -12.57 -9.32
C PRO A 101 25.44 -12.51 -10.86
N GLN A 102 26.52 -13.06 -11.42
CA GLN A 102 26.82 -13.00 -12.87
C GLN A 102 25.66 -13.46 -13.76
N TRP A 103 24.91 -14.49 -13.35
CA TRP A 103 23.77 -15.00 -14.10
C TRP A 103 22.61 -13.99 -14.18
N ILE A 104 22.42 -13.15 -13.16
CA ILE A 104 21.46 -12.03 -13.19
C ILE A 104 22.00 -10.90 -14.05
N GLN A 105 23.29 -10.57 -13.93
CA GLN A 105 23.93 -9.54 -14.76
C GLN A 105 23.73 -9.84 -16.25
N GLN A 106 23.88 -11.11 -16.67
CA GLN A 106 23.59 -11.54 -18.05
C GLN A 106 22.14 -11.33 -18.48
N ARG A 107 21.19 -11.29 -17.53
CA ARG A 107 19.77 -11.07 -17.80
C ARG A 107 19.39 -9.59 -17.81
N ILE A 108 20.05 -8.75 -17.02
CA ILE A 108 19.68 -7.33 -16.85
C ILE A 108 20.67 -6.34 -17.50
N SER A 109 21.77 -6.84 -18.08
CA SER A 109 22.71 -6.03 -18.85
C SER A 109 22.34 -5.96 -20.33
N ILE A 110 22.73 -4.85 -20.95
CA ILE A 110 22.67 -4.57 -22.40
C ILE A 110 23.81 -5.30 -23.14
N SER A 111 24.18 -6.52 -22.73
CA SER A 111 25.23 -7.25 -23.43
C SER A 111 24.67 -7.82 -24.74
N ALA A 112 25.38 -7.57 -25.85
CA ALA A 112 25.03 -8.07 -27.18
C ALA A 112 24.98 -9.62 -27.24
N ASP A 113 25.59 -10.28 -26.25
CA ASP A 113 25.70 -11.73 -26.14
C ASP A 113 24.48 -12.39 -25.49
N ARG A 114 23.34 -11.70 -25.32
CA ARG A 114 22.09 -12.37 -24.92
C ARG A 114 21.65 -13.26 -26.09
N VAL A 115 22.15 -14.51 -26.07
CA VAL A 115 22.01 -15.56 -27.11
C VAL A 115 20.56 -15.78 -27.53
N ASN A 116 19.60 -15.40 -26.68
CA ASN A 116 18.18 -15.45 -26.98
C ASN A 116 17.55 -14.06 -26.88
N LYS A 117 17.50 -13.33 -28.01
CA LYS A 117 16.43 -12.35 -28.27
C LYS A 117 15.12 -13.13 -28.42
N SER A 118 14.68 -13.81 -27.35
CA SER A 118 13.51 -14.68 -27.41
C SER A 118 12.26 -13.86 -27.66
N SER A 119 11.32 -14.47 -28.38
CA SER A 119 9.95 -13.97 -28.62
C SER A 119 9.12 -13.75 -27.35
N ASP A 120 9.67 -14.08 -26.18
CA ASP A 120 8.92 -14.20 -24.94
C ASP A 120 9.04 -12.96 -24.05
N ILE A 121 9.88 -11.99 -24.44
CA ILE A 121 10.03 -10.73 -23.70
C ILE A 121 8.80 -9.86 -23.96
N THR A 122 8.00 -9.64 -22.93
CA THR A 122 6.79 -8.82 -23.01
C THR A 122 6.94 -7.49 -22.28
N THR A 123 7.87 -7.39 -21.32
CA THR A 123 8.07 -6.17 -20.52
C THR A 123 9.53 -5.72 -20.60
N ALA A 124 9.74 -4.43 -20.88
CA ALA A 124 11.07 -3.82 -20.94
C ALA A 124 11.18 -2.59 -20.03
N LEU A 125 12.31 -2.45 -19.33
CA LEU A 125 12.68 -1.27 -18.55
C LEU A 125 13.97 -0.65 -19.07
N VAL A 126 13.95 0.65 -19.33
CA VAL A 126 15.12 1.47 -19.67
C VAL A 126 15.31 2.50 -18.57
N THR A 127 16.40 2.39 -17.80
CA THR A 127 16.67 3.33 -16.70
C THR A 127 18.10 3.86 -16.74
N LYS A 128 18.28 5.12 -16.29
CA LYS A 128 19.58 5.79 -16.13
C LYS A 128 20.46 5.78 -17.39
N TYR A 129 19.85 5.92 -18.55
CA TYR A 129 20.53 5.91 -19.84
C TYR A 129 21.32 7.21 -20.12
N GLN A 130 22.54 7.08 -20.67
CA GLN A 130 23.34 8.20 -21.19
C GLN A 130 23.09 8.39 -22.69
N PRO A 131 22.71 9.58 -23.20
CA PRO A 131 22.26 9.82 -24.57
C PRO A 131 23.17 9.37 -25.72
N THR A 132 24.43 9.04 -25.47
CA THR A 132 25.47 8.87 -26.49
C THR A 132 25.48 7.52 -27.23
N LEU A 133 24.69 6.54 -26.81
CA LEU A 133 24.74 5.16 -27.34
C LEU A 133 23.33 4.68 -27.67
N SER A 134 22.85 4.66 -28.91
CA SER A 134 21.46 4.31 -29.28
C SER A 134 20.95 2.92 -28.78
N PRO A 135 20.43 2.71 -27.56
CA PRO A 135 20.08 1.38 -27.06
C PRO A 135 18.61 1.06 -27.32
N LEU A 136 17.80 2.09 -27.56
CA LEU A 136 16.40 1.96 -27.95
C LEU A 136 16.30 1.22 -29.27
N ASP A 137 17.31 1.35 -30.16
CA ASP A 137 17.39 0.59 -31.39
C ASP A 137 17.38 -0.92 -31.15
N SER A 138 18.04 -1.38 -30.10
CA SER A 138 18.05 -2.80 -29.74
C SER A 138 16.71 -3.29 -29.16
N LEU A 139 15.90 -2.40 -28.58
CA LEU A 139 14.53 -2.75 -28.15
C LEU A 139 13.60 -2.92 -29.34
N TYR A 140 13.78 -2.12 -30.39
CA TYR A 140 12.97 -2.21 -31.61
C TYR A 140 13.16 -3.53 -32.37
N ASP A 141 14.19 -4.32 -32.03
CA ASP A 141 14.37 -5.68 -32.52
C ASP A 141 13.54 -6.73 -31.76
N ILE A 142 12.81 -6.34 -30.71
CA ILE A 142 12.00 -7.23 -29.86
C ILE A 142 10.51 -6.91 -30.05
N PRO A 143 9.88 -7.39 -31.14
CA PRO A 143 8.50 -7.01 -31.47
C PRO A 143 7.47 -7.53 -30.47
N SER A 144 7.83 -8.46 -29.58
CA SER A 144 6.95 -9.02 -28.54
C SER A 144 6.72 -8.10 -27.34
N ILE A 145 7.44 -6.97 -27.23
CA ILE A 145 7.28 -6.03 -26.12
C ILE A 145 5.85 -5.45 -26.13
N GLU A 146 5.14 -5.71 -25.05
CA GLU A 146 3.80 -5.17 -24.79
C GLU A 146 3.82 -4.00 -23.80
N THR A 147 4.79 -3.99 -22.89
CA THR A 147 4.96 -2.95 -21.86
C THR A 147 6.38 -2.39 -21.91
N LEU A 148 6.49 -1.08 -22.13
CA LEU A 148 7.76 -0.36 -22.13
C LEU A 148 7.76 0.73 -21.05
N ILE A 149 8.77 0.72 -20.21
CA ILE A 149 8.98 1.71 -19.15
C ILE A 149 10.32 2.39 -19.39
N ILE A 150 10.30 3.72 -19.48
CA ILE A 150 11.49 4.55 -19.70
C ILE A 150 11.59 5.55 -18.56
N ASN A 151 12.62 5.40 -17.72
CA ASN A 151 12.92 6.30 -16.62
C ASN A 151 14.20 7.09 -16.92
N LYS A 152 14.04 8.31 -17.47
CA LYS A 152 15.13 9.16 -17.97
C LYS A 152 14.98 10.62 -17.49
N ASN A 153 15.60 10.95 -16.37
CA ASN A 153 15.47 12.29 -15.77
C ASN A 153 16.24 13.41 -16.54
N THR A 154 17.15 13.12 -17.47
CA THR A 154 18.17 14.12 -17.85
C THR A 154 17.88 14.97 -19.08
N THR A 155 17.20 14.47 -20.10
CA THR A 155 17.00 15.17 -21.39
C THR A 155 15.61 14.94 -21.97
N ALA A 156 15.27 15.68 -23.05
CA ALA A 156 14.17 15.31 -23.93
C ALA A 156 14.37 13.87 -24.46
N LEU A 157 13.26 13.17 -24.63
CA LEU A 157 13.19 11.81 -25.13
C LEU A 157 12.46 11.83 -26.47
N ASP A 158 13.17 11.45 -27.51
CA ASP A 158 12.62 11.21 -28.85
C ASP A 158 12.20 9.74 -28.93
N LEU A 159 10.89 9.50 -29.12
CA LEU A 159 10.29 8.20 -29.36
C LEU A 159 9.68 8.10 -30.76
N ASN A 160 10.16 8.85 -31.75
CA ASN A 160 9.64 8.83 -33.13
C ASN A 160 9.76 7.43 -33.78
N HIS A 161 10.65 6.56 -33.30
CA HIS A 161 10.78 5.18 -33.80
C HIS A 161 9.98 4.13 -33.00
N ILE A 162 9.19 4.54 -32.01
CA ILE A 162 8.46 3.61 -31.14
C ILE A 162 7.39 2.78 -31.86
N SER A 163 6.92 3.26 -33.01
CA SER A 163 6.02 2.54 -33.91
C SER A 163 6.59 1.21 -34.42
N ARG A 164 7.91 0.99 -34.30
CA ARG A 164 8.57 -0.30 -34.56
C ARG A 164 8.22 -1.39 -33.55
N LEU A 165 7.54 -1.08 -32.45
CA LEU A 165 7.03 -2.05 -31.47
C LEU A 165 5.54 -2.33 -31.72
N PRO A 166 5.19 -3.25 -32.65
CA PRO A 166 3.81 -3.41 -33.12
C PRO A 166 2.86 -3.94 -32.03
N ASN A 167 3.38 -4.58 -30.97
CA ASN A 167 2.57 -5.14 -29.89
C ASN A 167 2.52 -4.24 -28.66
N LEU A 168 3.11 -3.03 -28.71
CA LEU A 168 3.18 -2.14 -27.56
C LEU A 168 1.77 -1.69 -27.17
N LYS A 169 1.36 -2.07 -25.96
CA LYS A 169 0.05 -1.77 -25.36
C LYS A 169 0.17 -0.79 -24.19
N ARG A 170 1.31 -0.75 -23.50
CA ARG A 170 1.53 0.07 -22.30
C ARG A 170 2.86 0.81 -22.40
N LEU A 171 2.82 2.12 -22.22
CA LEU A 171 3.99 2.98 -22.25
C LEU A 171 4.02 3.86 -21.00
N SER A 172 5.10 3.77 -20.24
CA SER A 172 5.37 4.68 -19.11
C SER A 172 6.68 5.43 -19.35
N VAL A 173 6.63 6.76 -19.31
CA VAL A 173 7.79 7.62 -19.60
C VAL A 173 7.96 8.64 -18.47
N HIS A 174 9.16 8.68 -17.90
CA HIS A 174 9.67 9.80 -17.11
C HIS A 174 10.77 10.51 -17.91
N ALA A 175 10.54 11.75 -18.33
CA ALA A 175 11.47 12.55 -19.13
C ALA A 175 11.33 14.06 -18.87
N LYS A 176 12.26 14.88 -19.37
CA LYS A 176 12.10 16.36 -19.36
C LYS A 176 11.21 16.89 -20.49
N GLY A 177 11.06 16.10 -21.55
CA GLY A 177 10.28 16.40 -22.74
C GLY A 177 10.08 15.11 -23.54
N LEU A 178 9.05 15.07 -24.36
CA LEU A 178 8.63 13.86 -25.06
C LEU A 178 8.16 14.20 -26.47
N GLU A 179 8.78 13.56 -27.46
CA GLU A 179 8.24 13.45 -28.81
C GLU A 179 7.74 12.02 -28.99
N LEU A 180 6.48 11.85 -29.40
CA LEU A 180 5.83 10.55 -29.45
C LEU A 180 5.11 10.38 -30.79
N ASP A 181 5.53 9.37 -31.55
CA ASP A 181 4.85 8.97 -32.77
C ASP A 181 3.50 8.27 -32.46
N PRO A 182 2.52 8.31 -33.39
CA PRO A 182 1.25 7.64 -33.20
C PRO A 182 1.40 6.13 -32.96
N LEU A 183 0.78 5.64 -31.89
CA LEU A 183 0.77 4.22 -31.53
C LEU A 183 -0.66 3.68 -31.50
N PRO A 184 -1.18 3.13 -32.61
CA PRO A 184 -2.58 2.71 -32.69
C PRO A 184 -2.92 1.55 -31.76
N THR A 185 -1.93 0.77 -31.30
CA THR A 185 -2.12 -0.37 -30.37
C THR A 185 -2.04 0.02 -28.90
N LEU A 186 -1.63 1.25 -28.60
CA LEU A 186 -1.38 1.70 -27.23
C LEU A 186 -2.71 1.85 -26.48
N LYS A 187 -2.82 1.16 -25.34
CA LYS A 187 -3.99 1.16 -24.45
C LYS A 187 -3.79 1.98 -23.18
N SER A 188 -2.54 2.08 -22.69
CA SER A 188 -2.21 2.78 -21.46
C SER A 188 -0.97 3.65 -21.63
N LEU A 189 -1.08 4.93 -21.30
CA LEU A 189 0.00 5.93 -21.37
C LEU A 189 0.16 6.63 -20.02
N LYS A 190 1.33 6.47 -19.40
CA LYS A 190 1.70 7.10 -18.11
C LYS A 190 2.89 8.03 -18.29
N LEU A 191 2.66 9.33 -18.18
CA LEU A 191 3.66 10.37 -18.39
C LEU A 191 4.03 11.04 -17.07
N ARG A 192 5.33 11.22 -16.85
CA ARG A 192 5.91 12.06 -15.81
C ARG A 192 6.93 12.98 -16.49
N ILE A 193 6.50 14.20 -16.78
CA ILE A 193 7.30 15.21 -17.48
C ILE A 193 7.66 16.29 -16.48
N ASP A 194 8.96 16.52 -16.31
CA ASP A 194 9.47 17.43 -15.27
C ASP A 194 9.27 18.92 -15.64
N ASN A 195 8.85 19.21 -16.87
CA ASN A 195 8.53 20.55 -17.34
C ASN A 195 7.04 20.69 -17.65
N THR A 196 6.55 21.93 -17.65
CA THR A 196 5.25 22.25 -18.25
C THR A 196 5.27 21.88 -19.73
N PHE A 197 4.18 21.30 -20.22
CA PHE A 197 4.07 20.95 -21.63
C PHE A 197 2.62 21.12 -22.10
N ASN A 198 2.48 21.42 -23.38
CA ASN A 198 1.20 21.58 -24.04
C ASN A 198 0.66 20.19 -24.42
N LEU A 199 -0.56 19.88 -23.97
CA LEU A 199 -1.16 18.57 -24.24
C LEU A 199 -1.41 18.34 -25.75
N GLY A 200 -1.68 19.42 -26.49
CA GLY A 200 -1.90 19.36 -27.94
C GLY A 200 -0.69 18.84 -28.71
N ASP A 201 0.52 19.05 -28.19
CA ASP A 201 1.76 18.62 -28.85
C ASP A 201 1.89 17.09 -28.89
N LEU A 202 1.23 16.38 -27.97
CA LEU A 202 1.22 14.91 -27.94
C LEU A 202 0.27 14.27 -28.97
N GLN A 203 -0.62 15.06 -29.60
CA GLN A 203 -1.57 14.57 -30.61
C GLN A 203 -2.33 13.30 -30.16
N LEU A 204 -2.85 13.35 -28.93
CA LEU A 204 -3.47 12.20 -28.27
C LEU A 204 -4.70 11.66 -29.01
N ASP A 205 -5.34 12.50 -29.83
CA ASP A 205 -6.44 12.14 -30.72
C ASP A 205 -6.09 11.00 -31.68
N LYS A 206 -4.80 10.82 -32.00
CA LYS A 206 -4.32 9.74 -32.88
C LYS A 206 -4.24 8.37 -32.19
N PHE A 207 -4.34 8.31 -30.86
CA PHE A 207 -4.22 7.08 -30.08
C PHE A 207 -5.60 6.44 -29.88
N VAL A 208 -6.19 5.94 -30.96
CA VAL A 208 -7.57 5.42 -31.00
C VAL A 208 -7.86 4.24 -30.05
N SER A 209 -6.83 3.51 -29.61
CA SER A 209 -6.97 2.41 -28.65
C SER A 209 -6.71 2.83 -27.20
N LEU A 210 -6.39 4.10 -26.95
CA LEU A 210 -5.97 4.57 -25.63
C LEU A 210 -7.17 4.59 -24.66
N THR A 211 -7.14 3.69 -23.69
CA THR A 211 -8.19 3.55 -22.67
C THR A 211 -7.79 4.16 -21.33
N GLU A 212 -6.49 4.34 -21.07
CA GLU A 212 -5.96 4.86 -19.81
C GLU A 212 -4.89 5.92 -20.08
N LEU A 213 -5.05 7.10 -19.49
CA LEU A 213 -4.09 8.20 -19.55
C LEU A 213 -3.81 8.74 -18.16
N THR A 214 -2.54 8.72 -17.76
CA THR A 214 -2.08 9.28 -16.49
C THR A 214 -0.96 10.28 -16.75
N ILE A 215 -1.18 11.53 -16.38
CA ILE A 215 -0.19 12.61 -16.54
C ILE A 215 0.16 13.16 -15.15
N LYS A 216 1.29 12.71 -14.61
CA LYS A 216 1.88 13.13 -13.32
C LYS A 216 3.02 14.12 -13.55
N CYS A 217 2.77 15.15 -14.35
CA CYS A 217 3.78 16.13 -14.76
C CYS A 217 3.71 17.40 -13.90
N TYR A 218 4.71 18.28 -14.05
CA TYR A 218 4.48 19.70 -13.78
C TYR A 218 3.43 20.20 -14.78
N TYR A 219 2.48 20.95 -14.26
CA TYR A 219 1.14 21.14 -14.78
C TYR A 219 0.96 21.20 -16.31
N VAL A 220 -0.13 20.59 -16.79
CA VAL A 220 -0.50 20.58 -18.22
C VAL A 220 -1.17 21.90 -18.61
N ILE A 221 -0.78 22.46 -19.76
CA ILE A 221 -1.43 23.65 -20.34
C ILE A 221 -2.26 23.28 -21.57
N ASN A 222 -3.18 24.17 -21.94
CA ASN A 222 -4.00 24.10 -23.15
C ASN A 222 -4.88 22.83 -23.25
N LEU A 223 -5.53 22.44 -22.14
CA LEU A 223 -6.55 21.40 -22.18
C LEU A 223 -7.85 21.95 -22.80
N GLY A 224 -7.91 21.91 -24.14
CA GLY A 224 -9.07 22.29 -24.94
C GLY A 224 -9.92 21.10 -25.39
N THR A 225 -11.00 21.42 -26.11
CA THR A 225 -11.91 20.42 -26.68
C THR A 225 -11.25 19.56 -27.75
N GLY A 226 -11.60 18.27 -27.76
CA GLY A 226 -11.18 17.34 -28.81
C GLY A 226 -9.74 16.85 -28.74
N ILE A 227 -8.93 17.33 -27.79
CA ILE A 227 -7.53 16.88 -27.62
C ILE A 227 -7.45 15.44 -27.12
N LEU A 228 -8.39 15.04 -26.26
CA LEU A 228 -8.40 13.72 -25.64
C LEU A 228 -9.23 12.72 -26.47
N PRO A 229 -8.73 11.49 -26.72
CA PRO A 229 -9.48 10.48 -27.45
C PRO A 229 -10.70 9.98 -26.67
N ASN A 230 -11.80 9.75 -27.38
CA ASN A 230 -13.08 9.32 -26.80
C ASN A 230 -13.08 7.87 -26.24
N SER A 231 -12.02 7.11 -26.54
CA SER A 231 -11.78 5.75 -26.02
C SER A 231 -11.33 5.72 -24.56
N ILE A 232 -10.96 6.88 -23.98
CA ILE A 232 -10.46 6.94 -22.61
C ILE A 232 -11.56 6.55 -21.62
N THR A 233 -11.22 5.59 -20.76
CA THR A 233 -12.04 5.10 -19.66
C THR A 233 -11.48 5.51 -18.29
N SER A 234 -10.18 5.82 -18.21
CA SER A 234 -9.50 6.27 -17.00
C SER A 234 -8.56 7.43 -17.30
N LEU A 235 -8.76 8.57 -16.62
CA LEU A 235 -8.01 9.80 -16.85
C LEU A 235 -7.51 10.37 -15.52
N THR A 236 -6.20 10.62 -15.43
CA THR A 236 -5.57 11.40 -14.33
C THR A 236 -4.79 12.56 -14.92
N LEU A 237 -5.15 13.78 -14.53
CA LEU A 237 -4.54 15.02 -15.03
C LEU A 237 -4.18 15.95 -13.88
N ARG A 238 -3.13 16.74 -14.09
CA ARG A 238 -2.75 17.86 -13.22
C ARG A 238 -2.71 19.16 -14.04
N PRO A 239 -3.85 19.80 -14.33
CA PRO A 239 -3.87 20.97 -15.20
C PRO A 239 -3.36 22.23 -14.48
N LEU A 240 -2.72 23.13 -15.23
CA LEU A 240 -2.18 24.40 -14.70
C LEU A 240 -3.29 25.42 -14.46
N TYR A 241 -4.26 25.42 -15.37
CA TYR A 241 -5.43 26.27 -15.36
C TYR A 241 -6.68 25.42 -15.26
N ILE A 242 -7.80 26.02 -14.87
CA ILE A 242 -9.07 25.33 -14.87
C ILE A 242 -9.42 24.94 -16.31
N PRO A 243 -9.70 23.65 -16.59
CA PRO A 243 -10.10 23.21 -17.92
C PRO A 243 -11.27 24.01 -18.46
N SER A 244 -11.34 24.20 -19.78
CA SER A 244 -12.53 24.81 -20.39
C SER A 244 -13.77 23.98 -20.05
N ARG A 245 -14.93 24.63 -19.98
CA ARG A 245 -16.21 24.00 -19.63
C ARG A 245 -16.49 22.71 -20.41
N ASP A 246 -16.09 22.72 -21.67
CA ASP A 246 -16.33 21.68 -22.66
C ASP A 246 -15.20 20.64 -22.81
N ALA A 247 -14.09 20.80 -22.06
CA ALA A 247 -12.88 19.99 -22.22
C ALA A 247 -13.11 18.47 -22.13
N PHE A 248 -14.12 18.03 -21.37
CA PHE A 248 -14.40 16.61 -21.14
C PHE A 248 -15.60 16.07 -21.92
N LEU A 249 -16.36 16.90 -22.66
CA LEU A 249 -17.64 16.50 -23.27
C LEU A 249 -17.53 15.30 -24.23
N SER A 250 -16.39 15.11 -24.89
CA SER A 250 -16.16 14.00 -25.83
C SER A 250 -15.88 12.65 -25.14
N LEU A 251 -15.60 12.64 -23.84
CA LEU A 251 -15.15 11.45 -23.10
C LEU A 251 -16.31 10.61 -22.58
N THR A 252 -17.24 10.25 -23.46
CA THR A 252 -18.47 9.54 -23.09
C THR A 252 -18.21 8.14 -22.50
N SER A 253 -17.03 7.55 -22.75
CA SER A 253 -16.60 6.26 -22.20
C SER A 253 -15.92 6.37 -20.83
N LEU A 254 -15.74 7.58 -20.28
CA LEU A 254 -14.96 7.83 -19.07
C LEU A 254 -15.64 7.23 -17.83
N VAL A 255 -14.92 6.38 -17.10
CA VAL A 255 -15.39 5.71 -15.87
C VAL A 255 -14.68 6.27 -14.62
N TYR A 256 -13.42 6.68 -14.76
CA TYR A 256 -12.58 7.21 -13.69
C TYR A 256 -11.95 8.54 -14.11
N LEU A 257 -12.13 9.58 -13.30
CA LEU A 257 -11.52 10.90 -13.50
C LEU A 257 -10.86 11.38 -12.21
N ASN A 258 -9.58 11.75 -12.31
CA ASN A 258 -8.83 12.42 -11.25
C ASN A 258 -8.24 13.74 -11.77
N ILE A 259 -8.63 14.86 -11.18
CA ILE A 259 -8.16 16.20 -11.51
C ILE A 259 -7.45 16.78 -10.29
N ASP A 260 -6.16 17.07 -10.44
CA ASP A 260 -5.34 17.71 -9.42
C ASP A 260 -5.01 19.15 -9.84
N LEU A 261 -5.74 20.12 -9.31
CA LEU A 261 -5.68 21.51 -9.72
C LEU A 261 -4.48 22.22 -9.10
N LYS A 262 -3.75 23.03 -9.89
CA LYS A 262 -2.86 24.03 -9.29
C LYS A 262 -3.72 25.01 -8.50
N GLY A 263 -3.28 25.37 -7.30
CA GLY A 263 -3.87 26.51 -6.60
C GLY A 263 -3.81 27.75 -7.49
N VAL A 264 -4.97 28.34 -7.79
CA VAL A 264 -5.05 29.56 -8.60
C VAL A 264 -4.47 30.72 -7.78
N GLU A 265 -3.32 31.22 -8.19
CA GLU A 265 -2.75 32.47 -7.66
C GLU A 265 -3.70 33.60 -8.06
N LYS A 266 -4.10 34.44 -7.08
CA LYS A 266 -4.96 35.59 -7.34
C LYS A 266 -4.16 36.64 -8.11
N ASP A 267 -4.39 36.74 -9.41
CA ASP A 267 -4.02 37.96 -10.13
C ASP A 267 -5.04 39.04 -9.73
N ASP A 268 -4.61 40.02 -8.95
CA ASP A 268 -5.44 41.05 -8.28
C ASP A 268 -6.34 41.88 -9.20
N GLU A 269 -6.22 41.75 -10.53
CA GLU A 269 -6.89 42.62 -11.51
C GLU A 269 -7.88 41.91 -12.45
N GLN A 270 -8.01 40.58 -12.42
CA GLN A 270 -8.96 39.89 -13.30
C GLN A 270 -10.32 39.71 -12.61
N SER A 271 -11.34 40.35 -13.17
CA SER A 271 -12.75 40.14 -12.78
C SER A 271 -13.03 38.65 -12.65
N ILE A 272 -13.49 38.22 -11.48
CA ILE A 272 -13.74 36.81 -11.13
C ILE A 272 -14.84 36.26 -12.06
N GLN A 273 -14.43 35.80 -13.25
CA GLN A 273 -15.30 35.03 -14.11
C GLN A 273 -15.63 33.74 -13.36
N GLN A 274 -16.91 33.40 -13.29
CA GLN A 274 -17.35 32.19 -12.60
C GLN A 274 -16.65 30.97 -13.23
N LEU A 275 -15.80 30.33 -12.43
CA LEU A 275 -15.01 29.18 -12.85
C LEU A 275 -15.92 27.95 -12.82
N PHE A 276 -15.91 27.18 -13.91
CA PHE A 276 -16.91 26.13 -14.11
C PHE A 276 -16.36 24.93 -14.89
N ILE A 277 -16.60 23.71 -14.39
CA ILE A 277 -16.30 22.44 -15.08
C ILE A 277 -17.61 21.65 -15.27
N ASP A 278 -17.91 21.27 -16.52
CA ASP A 278 -19.11 20.47 -16.84
C ASP A 278 -18.77 18.98 -16.94
N LEU A 279 -19.30 18.15 -16.02
CA LEU A 279 -19.18 16.68 -16.10
C LEU A 279 -20.53 15.98 -16.22
N GLU A 280 -21.64 16.73 -16.32
CA GLU A 280 -23.00 16.17 -16.27
C GLU A 280 -23.28 15.19 -17.42
N SER A 281 -22.65 15.39 -18.57
CA SER A 281 -22.79 14.54 -19.76
C SER A 281 -22.04 13.19 -19.66
N LEU A 282 -21.16 13.01 -18.67
CA LEU A 282 -20.32 11.82 -18.50
C LEU A 282 -21.09 10.68 -17.82
N SER A 283 -22.10 10.16 -18.50
CA SER A 283 -23.04 9.15 -17.97
C SER A 283 -22.38 7.83 -17.52
N ASN A 284 -21.15 7.54 -17.94
CA ASN A 284 -20.39 6.36 -17.49
C ASN A 284 -19.45 6.64 -16.31
N LEU A 285 -19.32 7.89 -15.85
CA LEU A 285 -18.39 8.28 -14.81
C LEU A 285 -18.83 7.72 -13.45
N LYS A 286 -18.02 6.82 -12.89
CA LYS A 286 -18.29 6.15 -11.60
C LYS A 286 -17.46 6.72 -10.47
N THR A 287 -16.24 7.17 -10.76
CA THR A 287 -15.31 7.71 -9.74
C THR A 287 -14.77 9.07 -10.17
N LEU A 288 -14.93 10.05 -9.29
CA LEU A 288 -14.41 11.40 -9.46
C LEU A 288 -13.54 11.76 -8.26
N ILE A 289 -12.31 12.20 -8.53
CA ILE A 289 -11.37 12.73 -7.54
C ILE A 289 -10.97 14.14 -7.97
N ILE A 290 -11.13 15.09 -7.04
CA ILE A 290 -10.75 16.48 -7.24
C ILE A 290 -9.92 16.91 -6.04
N SER A 291 -8.67 17.28 -6.29
CA SER A 291 -7.76 17.86 -5.31
C SER A 291 -7.23 19.19 -5.83
N ASP A 292 -6.74 20.01 -4.92
CA ASP A 292 -5.88 21.13 -5.28
C ASP A 292 -4.65 21.16 -4.37
N ASP A 293 -3.61 21.87 -4.81
CA ASP A 293 -2.38 22.07 -4.03
C ASP A 293 -2.55 23.13 -2.92
N SER A 294 -3.77 23.60 -2.64
CA SER A 294 -3.98 24.71 -1.71
C SER A 294 -3.91 24.26 -0.25
N ASP A 295 -3.33 25.11 0.60
CA ASP A 295 -3.48 24.93 2.03
C ASP A 295 -4.93 25.22 2.41
N SER A 296 -5.57 24.26 3.09
CA SER A 296 -6.96 24.37 3.55
C SER A 296 -7.17 25.44 4.64
N THR A 297 -6.11 26.12 5.08
CA THR A 297 -6.21 27.27 5.98
C THR A 297 -6.62 28.56 5.27
N GLU A 298 -6.41 28.66 3.96
CA GLU A 298 -6.78 29.84 3.19
C GLU A 298 -8.24 29.76 2.76
N ASP A 299 -9.12 30.56 3.39
CA ASP A 299 -10.49 30.71 2.90
C ASP A 299 -10.46 31.46 1.56
N ARG A 300 -10.49 30.66 0.49
CA ARG A 300 -10.49 31.17 -0.88
C ARG A 300 -11.88 31.69 -1.20
N GLN A 301 -11.93 32.99 -1.46
CA GLN A 301 -13.15 33.71 -1.89
C GLN A 301 -13.70 33.28 -3.25
N TYR A 302 -12.99 32.43 -4.01
CA TYR A 302 -13.51 31.92 -5.27
C TYR A 302 -14.19 30.55 -5.09
N SER A 303 -15.25 30.33 -5.86
CA SER A 303 -15.96 29.06 -5.95
C SER A 303 -15.80 28.50 -7.36
N LEU A 304 -15.24 27.29 -7.46
CA LEU A 304 -15.21 26.50 -8.68
C LEU A 304 -16.46 25.62 -8.70
N GLU A 305 -17.42 25.95 -9.56
CA GLU A 305 -18.63 25.15 -9.72
C GLU A 305 -18.34 23.93 -10.59
N ILE A 306 -18.72 22.75 -10.12
CA ILE A 306 -18.56 21.48 -10.84
C ILE A 306 -19.90 20.75 -10.90
N THR A 307 -20.43 20.56 -12.11
CA THR A 307 -21.59 19.68 -12.31
C THR A 307 -21.12 18.24 -12.40
N VAL A 308 -21.88 17.31 -11.82
CA VAL A 308 -21.53 15.90 -11.76
C VAL A 308 -22.68 15.03 -12.28
N PRO A 309 -22.38 13.90 -12.95
CA PRO A 309 -23.42 13.05 -13.53
C PRO A 309 -24.09 12.17 -12.46
N PRO A 310 -25.35 11.73 -12.68
CA PRO A 310 -26.09 10.90 -11.73
C PRO A 310 -25.54 9.47 -11.56
N SER A 311 -24.62 9.05 -12.43
CA SER A 311 -23.96 7.73 -12.44
C SER A 311 -22.84 7.57 -11.39
N LEU A 312 -22.48 8.65 -10.70
CA LEU A 312 -21.34 8.69 -9.79
C LEU A 312 -21.54 7.79 -8.56
N ILE A 313 -20.55 6.93 -8.28
CA ILE A 313 -20.55 5.97 -7.15
C ILE A 313 -19.57 6.41 -6.05
N ILE A 314 -18.43 6.97 -6.44
CA ILE A 314 -17.35 7.38 -5.54
C ILE A 314 -16.96 8.83 -5.85
N LEU A 315 -16.98 9.68 -4.82
CA LEU A 315 -16.61 11.09 -4.92
C LEU A 315 -15.56 11.44 -3.87
N HIS A 316 -14.45 12.02 -4.31
CA HIS A 316 -13.42 12.61 -3.47
C HIS A 316 -13.31 14.11 -3.78
N ILE A 317 -13.52 14.96 -2.78
CA ILE A 317 -13.36 16.42 -2.90
C ILE A 317 -12.40 16.90 -1.81
N PHE A 318 -11.16 17.15 -2.21
CA PHE A 318 -10.06 17.65 -1.39
C PHE A 318 -9.62 19.07 -1.79
N ALA A 319 -10.39 19.72 -2.67
CA ALA A 319 -10.20 21.11 -3.04
C ALA A 319 -11.24 21.95 -2.29
N PRO A 320 -10.86 22.77 -1.29
CA PRO A 320 -11.81 23.56 -0.51
C PRO A 320 -12.69 24.43 -1.40
N SER A 321 -12.11 24.95 -2.50
CA SER A 321 -12.73 25.87 -3.46
C SER A 321 -13.84 25.27 -4.34
N VAL A 322 -14.06 23.95 -4.30
CA VAL A 322 -15.05 23.28 -5.16
C VAL A 322 -16.45 23.36 -4.57
N GLN A 323 -17.43 23.63 -5.43
CA GLN A 323 -18.85 23.59 -5.12
C GLN A 323 -19.61 22.69 -6.11
N ILE A 324 -20.46 21.83 -5.59
CA ILE A 324 -21.38 21.01 -6.37
C ILE A 324 -22.81 21.57 -6.20
N PRO A 325 -23.44 22.09 -7.26
CA PRO A 325 -24.79 22.64 -7.19
C PRO A 325 -25.81 21.61 -6.69
N THR A 326 -26.78 22.04 -5.87
CA THR A 326 -27.85 21.18 -5.32
C THR A 326 -28.78 20.57 -6.37
N ARG A 327 -28.76 21.09 -7.61
CA ARG A 327 -29.43 20.49 -8.78
C ARG A 327 -28.78 19.18 -9.24
N CYS A 328 -27.49 18.98 -8.95
CA CYS A 328 -26.77 17.76 -9.31
C CYS A 328 -27.15 16.64 -8.33
N LYS A 329 -28.08 15.78 -8.76
CA LYS A 329 -28.48 14.61 -7.98
C LYS A 329 -27.53 13.45 -8.26
N MET A 330 -27.03 12.82 -7.20
CA MET A 330 -26.14 11.66 -7.25
C MET A 330 -26.82 10.45 -6.58
N PRO A 331 -27.89 9.91 -7.17
CA PRO A 331 -28.68 8.84 -6.54
C PRO A 331 -27.91 7.53 -6.33
N LEU A 332 -26.79 7.32 -7.05
CA LEU A 332 -25.94 6.13 -6.95
C LEU A 332 -24.70 6.32 -6.07
N LEU A 333 -24.54 7.48 -5.42
CA LEU A 333 -23.33 7.77 -4.65
C LEU A 333 -23.27 6.89 -3.39
N GLU A 334 -22.28 6.00 -3.33
CA GLU A 334 -22.09 5.09 -2.20
C GLU A 334 -21.01 5.58 -1.23
N LYS A 335 -20.00 6.32 -1.73
CA LYS A 335 -18.82 6.72 -0.96
C LYS A 335 -18.47 8.19 -1.21
N LEU A 336 -18.43 8.96 -0.14
CA LEU A 336 -18.00 10.36 -0.16
C LEU A 336 -16.78 10.56 0.75
N TYR A 337 -15.72 11.15 0.19
CA TYR A 337 -14.53 11.61 0.90
C TYR A 337 -14.42 13.11 0.69
N VAL A 338 -14.47 13.88 1.76
CA VAL A 338 -14.68 15.32 1.66
C VAL A 338 -13.95 16.04 2.80
N GLN A 339 -13.43 17.24 2.55
CA GLN A 339 -12.97 18.12 3.62
C GLN A 339 -14.15 18.71 4.39
N GLN A 340 -13.98 18.92 5.70
CA GLN A 340 -15.06 19.43 6.56
C GLN A 340 -15.63 20.76 6.06
N CYS A 341 -14.77 21.69 5.63
CA CYS A 341 -15.17 23.03 5.20
C CYS A 341 -16.16 23.01 4.01
N ILE A 342 -16.12 21.98 3.16
CA ILE A 342 -17.06 21.84 2.03
C ILE A 342 -18.47 21.51 2.55
N LEU A 343 -18.57 20.71 3.62
CA LEU A 343 -19.83 20.38 4.28
C LEU A 343 -20.38 21.57 5.07
N VAL A 344 -19.53 22.20 5.90
CA VAL A 344 -19.94 23.32 6.77
C VAL A 344 -20.44 24.51 5.95
N HIS A 345 -19.75 24.84 4.85
CA HIS A 345 -20.15 25.93 3.95
C HIS A 345 -21.28 25.56 2.97
N GLY A 346 -21.88 24.38 3.09
CA GLY A 346 -22.96 23.94 2.19
C GLY A 346 -22.54 23.85 0.72
N ARG A 347 -21.25 23.72 0.42
CA ARG A 347 -20.72 23.58 -0.95
C ARG A 347 -21.11 22.23 -1.57
N ILE A 348 -21.51 21.28 -0.74
CA ILE A 348 -22.23 20.06 -1.12
C ILE A 348 -23.34 19.80 -0.09
N SER A 349 -24.57 19.58 -0.54
CA SER A 349 -25.67 19.21 0.35
C SER A 349 -25.83 17.68 0.37
N LEU A 350 -25.56 17.06 1.53
CA LEU A 350 -25.69 15.61 1.71
C LEU A 350 -27.15 15.15 1.56
N SER A 351 -28.09 15.86 2.20
CA SER A 351 -29.51 15.53 2.21
C SER A 351 -30.16 15.69 0.84
N LEU A 352 -29.84 16.77 0.12
CA LEU A 352 -30.47 17.07 -1.17
C LEU A 352 -29.79 16.38 -2.35
N SER A 353 -28.48 16.13 -2.28
CA SER A 353 -27.70 15.69 -3.46
C SER A 353 -27.33 14.21 -3.44
N CYS A 354 -27.09 13.61 -2.26
CA CYS A 354 -26.43 12.29 -2.18
C CYS A 354 -27.39 11.07 -2.14
N GLY A 355 -28.70 11.29 -2.10
CA GLY A 355 -29.70 10.20 -2.09
C GLY A 355 -29.55 9.21 -0.93
N PRO A 356 -30.38 8.14 -0.88
CA PRO A 356 -30.32 7.13 0.17
C PRO A 356 -29.18 6.11 0.01
N SER A 357 -28.40 6.19 -1.08
CA SER A 357 -27.37 5.20 -1.41
C SER A 357 -26.04 5.42 -0.67
N LEU A 358 -25.86 6.58 -0.02
CA LEU A 358 -24.61 6.93 0.64
C LEU A 358 -24.40 6.07 1.89
N LYS A 359 -23.40 5.16 1.83
CA LYS A 359 -23.07 4.20 2.90
C LYS A 359 -21.76 4.52 3.61
N LYS A 360 -20.83 5.22 2.95
CA LYS A 360 -19.53 5.59 3.52
C LYS A 360 -19.28 7.09 3.42
N LEU A 361 -18.99 7.71 4.57
CA LEU A 361 -18.57 9.10 4.66
C LEU A 361 -17.20 9.18 5.34
N ALA A 362 -16.28 9.91 4.72
CA ALA A 362 -14.99 10.25 5.31
C ALA A 362 -14.80 11.77 5.28
N ILE A 363 -14.71 12.36 6.47
CA ILE A 363 -14.55 13.80 6.66
C ILE A 363 -13.10 14.07 7.06
N TYR A 364 -12.42 14.87 6.26
CA TYR A 364 -11.01 15.22 6.43
C TYR A 364 -10.86 16.63 6.98
N GLU A 365 -9.73 16.84 7.65
CA GLU A 365 -9.29 18.16 8.10
C GLU A 365 -10.33 18.89 8.93
N CYS A 366 -10.92 18.18 9.91
CA CYS A 366 -11.89 18.81 10.78
C CYS A 366 -11.18 19.84 11.69
N LYS A 367 -11.49 21.12 11.48
CA LYS A 367 -11.00 22.29 12.23
C LYS A 367 -12.12 23.05 12.95
N GLU A 368 -13.34 22.94 12.45
CA GLU A 368 -14.51 23.67 12.95
C GLU A 368 -15.44 22.71 13.71
N TYR A 369 -16.35 23.25 14.50
CA TYR A 369 -17.44 22.46 15.03
C TYR A 369 -18.33 22.01 13.86
N LEU A 370 -18.70 20.73 13.82
CA LEU A 370 -19.81 20.30 12.98
C LEU A 370 -21.07 20.92 13.59
N ASP A 371 -21.39 22.15 13.18
CA ASP A 371 -22.50 22.92 13.72
C ASP A 371 -23.78 22.07 13.67
N THR A 372 -24.61 22.22 14.69
CA THR A 372 -25.83 21.44 14.95
C THR A 372 -26.95 21.68 13.93
N ASN A 373 -26.66 22.38 12.82
CA ASN A 373 -27.64 22.61 11.78
C ASN A 373 -28.18 21.26 11.29
N PRO A 374 -29.49 20.98 11.45
CA PRO A 374 -30.09 19.69 11.11
C PRO A 374 -29.90 19.33 9.63
N ASP A 375 -29.67 20.30 8.75
CA ASP A 375 -29.40 20.05 7.34
C ASP A 375 -27.98 19.54 7.07
N ASN A 376 -27.05 19.71 8.01
CA ASN A 376 -25.66 19.23 7.96
C ASN A 376 -25.44 17.91 8.73
N MET A 377 -26.53 17.26 9.17
CA MET A 377 -26.45 16.03 9.94
C MET A 377 -25.91 14.86 9.08
N ILE A 378 -25.09 14.01 9.70
CA ILE A 378 -24.62 12.76 9.08
C ILE A 378 -25.85 11.95 8.67
N PRO A 379 -26.01 11.58 7.38
CA PRO A 379 -27.20 10.88 6.93
C PRO A 379 -27.42 9.57 7.71
N SER A 380 -28.68 9.26 7.99
CA SER A 380 -29.05 8.04 8.72
C SER A 380 -28.73 6.74 7.96
N THR A 381 -28.36 6.83 6.68
CA THR A 381 -27.94 5.71 5.83
C THR A 381 -26.45 5.35 5.97
N ILE A 382 -25.66 6.15 6.69
CA ILE A 382 -24.21 5.94 6.82
C ILE A 382 -23.89 4.72 7.68
N GLU A 383 -23.35 3.68 7.04
CA GLU A 383 -22.84 2.48 7.69
C GLU A 383 -21.39 2.62 8.14
N LYS A 384 -20.60 3.46 7.46
CA LYS A 384 -19.15 3.62 7.68
C LYS A 384 -18.75 5.09 7.75
N LEU A 385 -18.30 5.54 8.92
CA LEU A 385 -17.88 6.91 9.15
C LEU A 385 -16.38 6.97 9.48
N SER A 386 -15.67 7.89 8.84
CA SER A 386 -14.29 8.23 9.17
C SER A 386 -14.16 9.72 9.41
N ILE A 387 -13.57 10.14 10.52
CA ILE A 387 -13.37 11.54 10.87
C ILE A 387 -11.88 11.74 11.15
N TYR A 388 -11.26 12.69 10.45
CA TYR A 388 -9.85 13.05 10.62
C TYR A 388 -9.76 14.48 11.15
N LYS A 389 -9.58 14.61 12.47
CA LYS A 389 -9.42 15.90 13.16
C LYS A 389 -7.96 16.36 13.08
N LEU A 390 -7.76 17.66 12.91
CA LEU A 390 -6.43 18.28 13.02
C LEU A 390 -6.12 18.68 14.46
N PHE A 391 -7.14 19.15 15.18
CA PHE A 391 -7.04 19.59 16.57
C PHE A 391 -7.90 18.72 17.49
N ASP A 392 -7.76 18.93 18.79
CA ASP A 392 -8.47 18.17 19.80
C ASP A 392 -9.96 18.53 19.93
N ASP A 393 -10.42 19.55 19.22
CA ASP A 393 -11.73 20.19 19.41
C ASP A 393 -12.92 19.22 19.45
N ASN A 394 -13.87 19.56 20.32
CA ASN A 394 -14.85 18.62 20.85
C ASN A 394 -15.92 18.25 19.81
N LEU A 395 -16.03 16.95 19.51
CA LEU A 395 -17.20 16.34 18.85
C LEU A 395 -18.28 15.95 19.88
N GLU A 396 -18.37 16.69 21.00
CA GLU A 396 -19.17 16.31 22.18
C GLU A 396 -20.67 16.16 21.87
N ASP A 397 -21.17 16.89 20.87
CA ASP A 397 -22.60 16.87 20.48
C ASP A 397 -22.89 16.03 19.23
N CYS A 398 -21.93 15.26 18.73
CA CYS A 398 -22.13 14.47 17.52
C CYS A 398 -22.98 13.22 17.80
N GLN A 399 -24.22 13.21 17.31
CA GLN A 399 -25.08 12.02 17.33
C GLN A 399 -24.76 11.12 16.13
N PHE A 400 -24.36 9.88 16.40
CA PHE A 400 -24.11 8.90 15.35
C PHE A 400 -25.41 8.21 14.92
N PRO A 401 -25.59 7.95 13.62
CA PRO A 401 -26.78 7.25 13.15
C PRO A 401 -26.78 5.79 13.64
N PRO A 402 -27.95 5.21 13.92
CA PRO A 402 -28.06 3.84 14.42
C PRO A 402 -27.62 2.78 13.40
N SER A 403 -27.54 3.11 12.11
CA SER A 403 -27.03 2.24 11.05
C SER A 403 -25.50 2.09 11.05
N LEU A 404 -24.78 2.87 11.87
CA LEU A 404 -23.32 2.94 11.84
C LEU A 404 -22.67 1.65 12.37
N THR A 405 -22.05 0.89 11.47
CA THR A 405 -21.36 -0.37 11.82
C THR A 405 -19.84 -0.19 11.93
N HIS A 406 -19.27 0.87 11.34
CA HIS A 406 -17.83 1.14 11.38
C HIS A 406 -17.56 2.62 11.69
N LEU A 407 -16.82 2.88 12.77
CA LEU A 407 -16.39 4.22 13.17
C LEU A 407 -14.86 4.27 13.20
N SER A 408 -14.29 5.28 12.56
CA SER A 408 -12.86 5.56 12.57
C SER A 408 -12.61 7.03 12.84
N VAL A 409 -12.04 7.34 13.99
CA VAL A 409 -11.71 8.70 14.40
C VAL A 409 -10.20 8.79 14.57
N LYS A 410 -9.59 9.75 13.88
CA LYS A 410 -8.18 10.10 14.03
C LYS A 410 -8.07 11.54 14.52
N GLY A 411 -7.16 11.80 15.45
CA GLY A 411 -7.04 13.08 16.17
C GLY A 411 -7.62 12.96 17.58
N GLY A 412 -8.06 14.05 18.19
CA GLY A 412 -8.50 14.05 19.60
C GLY A 412 -9.58 13.02 19.95
N TYR A 413 -9.53 12.52 21.19
CA TYR A 413 -10.51 11.60 21.78
C TYR A 413 -11.94 12.15 21.61
N ILE A 414 -12.90 11.25 21.38
CA ILE A 414 -14.32 11.62 21.35
C ILE A 414 -15.03 11.04 22.57
N ASN A 415 -15.71 11.92 23.31
CA ASN A 415 -16.58 11.55 24.41
C ASN A 415 -18.04 11.48 23.96
N VAL A 416 -18.39 10.48 23.17
CA VAL A 416 -19.73 10.30 22.60
C VAL A 416 -20.26 8.92 22.88
N GLN A 417 -21.59 8.82 22.97
CA GLN A 417 -22.26 7.54 23.03
C GLN A 417 -22.07 6.80 21.70
N LEU A 418 -21.42 5.64 21.76
CA LEU A 418 -21.25 4.77 20.60
C LEU A 418 -22.55 3.98 20.34
N PRO A 419 -22.95 3.80 19.08
CA PRO A 419 -24.12 3.00 18.76
C PRO A 419 -23.86 1.50 19.01
N ASP A 420 -24.87 0.78 19.50
CA ASP A 420 -24.78 -0.65 19.80
C ASP A 420 -24.52 -1.53 18.55
N THR A 421 -24.83 -1.00 17.37
CA THR A 421 -24.63 -1.67 16.06
C THR A 421 -23.17 -1.68 15.60
N LEU A 422 -22.26 -1.06 16.35
CA LEU A 422 -20.86 -0.91 15.97
C LEU A 422 -20.09 -2.24 16.02
N ILE A 423 -19.54 -2.65 14.88
CA ILE A 423 -18.75 -3.88 14.72
C ILE A 423 -17.24 -3.56 14.67
N LYS A 424 -16.88 -2.36 14.21
CA LYS A 424 -15.48 -1.89 14.15
C LYS A 424 -15.34 -0.49 14.72
N LEU A 425 -14.43 -0.35 15.67
CA LEU A 425 -14.06 0.92 16.28
C LEU A 425 -12.56 1.17 16.07
N LYS A 426 -12.24 2.34 15.52
CA LYS A 426 -10.88 2.89 15.48
C LYS A 426 -10.91 4.27 16.09
N GLN A 427 -10.16 4.52 17.16
CA GLN A 427 -10.16 5.81 17.83
C GLN A 427 -8.81 6.12 18.48
N HIS A 428 -8.56 7.41 18.71
CA HIS A 428 -7.49 7.86 19.59
C HIS A 428 -7.98 7.84 21.03
N VAL A 429 -7.15 7.43 21.98
CA VAL A 429 -7.48 7.32 23.39
C VAL A 429 -6.55 8.24 24.19
N LYS A 430 -7.15 9.07 25.05
CA LYS A 430 -6.43 9.93 25.99
C LYS A 430 -6.40 9.29 27.38
N ASN A 431 -5.27 9.44 28.08
CA ASN A 431 -4.98 8.76 29.35
C ASN A 431 -5.82 9.25 30.54
N ASN A 432 -6.27 10.50 30.52
CA ASN A 432 -6.80 11.17 31.72
C ASN A 432 -8.32 11.08 31.91
N ASN A 433 -9.04 10.42 31.00
CA ASN A 433 -10.50 10.38 31.09
C ASN A 433 -10.95 9.04 31.68
N ASN A 434 -11.46 9.08 32.92
CA ASN A 434 -12.18 8.01 33.62
C ASN A 434 -13.48 7.57 32.91
N ASN A 435 -13.59 7.78 31.60
CA ASN A 435 -14.79 7.51 30.84
C ASN A 435 -14.85 6.02 30.52
N ASN A 436 -15.35 5.28 31.51
CA ASN A 436 -15.71 3.87 31.46
C ASN A 436 -16.91 3.61 30.55
N HIS A 437 -16.97 4.25 29.37
CA HIS A 437 -18.03 3.93 28.42
C HIS A 437 -17.87 2.47 28.00
N PRO A 438 -18.89 1.62 28.23
CA PRO A 438 -18.80 0.24 27.85
C PRO A 438 -18.62 0.14 26.33
N LEU A 439 -17.69 -0.72 25.91
CA LEU A 439 -17.52 -1.01 24.48
C LEU A 439 -18.79 -1.71 23.96
N PRO A 440 -19.24 -1.40 22.72
CA PRO A 440 -20.40 -2.05 22.14
C PRO A 440 -20.28 -3.59 22.17
N PRO A 441 -21.34 -4.33 22.57
CA PRO A 441 -21.26 -5.77 22.81
C PRO A 441 -20.96 -6.58 21.55
N HIS A 442 -21.29 -6.06 20.36
CA HIS A 442 -21.09 -6.71 19.07
C HIS A 442 -19.74 -6.39 18.40
N LEU A 443 -18.85 -5.68 19.09
CA LEU A 443 -17.58 -5.23 18.53
C LEU A 443 -16.65 -6.41 18.22
N LYS A 444 -16.23 -6.52 16.96
CA LYS A 444 -15.28 -7.55 16.48
C LYS A 444 -13.87 -7.03 16.27
N LYS A 445 -13.73 -5.73 16.00
CA LYS A 445 -12.42 -5.11 15.75
C LYS A 445 -12.28 -3.81 16.53
N LEU A 446 -11.23 -3.74 17.33
CA LEU A 446 -10.85 -2.57 18.10
C LEU A 446 -9.45 -2.10 17.70
N VAL A 447 -9.33 -0.82 17.39
CA VAL A 447 -8.08 -0.17 17.08
C VAL A 447 -7.94 1.07 17.96
N TRP A 448 -6.94 1.06 18.83
CA TRP A 448 -6.59 2.21 19.64
C TRP A 448 -5.28 2.81 19.23
N HIS A 449 -5.29 4.13 19.14
CA HIS A 449 -4.12 4.98 18.97
C HIS A 449 -3.93 5.77 20.26
N PHE A 450 -2.72 5.78 20.81
CA PHE A 450 -2.40 6.52 22.02
C PHE A 450 -1.58 7.75 21.69
N ASP A 451 -1.96 8.89 22.29
CA ASP A 451 -1.25 10.15 22.10
C ASP A 451 0.08 10.19 22.86
N ARG A 452 1.11 10.78 22.25
CA ARG A 452 2.42 10.95 22.85
C ARG A 452 2.37 11.81 24.12
N GLU A 453 1.58 12.88 24.11
CA GLU A 453 1.55 13.85 25.21
C GLU A 453 0.90 13.28 26.47
N GLY A 454 -0.07 12.38 26.33
CA GLY A 454 -0.82 11.82 27.45
C GLY A 454 -0.09 10.73 28.25
N MET A 455 0.99 10.14 27.73
CA MET A 455 1.59 8.92 28.30
C MET A 455 2.81 9.15 29.22
N MET A 456 3.31 10.38 29.34
CA MET A 456 4.44 10.65 30.24
C MET A 456 4.08 10.55 31.74
N THR A 457 2.80 10.52 32.10
CA THR A 457 2.38 10.77 33.50
C THR A 457 1.43 9.74 34.14
N SER A 458 0.88 8.75 33.43
CA SER A 458 -0.13 7.84 34.02
C SER A 458 -0.16 6.44 33.41
N TYR A 459 -0.50 5.46 34.25
CA TYR A 459 -0.78 4.08 33.85
C TYR A 459 -2.13 4.06 33.11
N PHE A 460 -2.10 3.79 31.80
CA PHE A 460 -3.33 3.55 31.06
C PHE A 460 -3.98 2.25 31.54
N GLU A 461 -5.21 2.33 32.06
CA GLU A 461 -5.99 1.17 32.46
C GLU A 461 -6.82 0.67 31.26
N PHE A 462 -6.56 -0.58 30.87
CA PHE A 462 -7.41 -1.27 29.89
C PHE A 462 -8.77 -1.58 30.52
N PRO A 463 -9.87 -1.62 29.72
CA PRO A 463 -11.16 -2.01 30.23
C PRO A 463 -11.07 -3.39 30.85
N SER A 464 -11.70 -3.54 32.02
CA SER A 464 -11.69 -4.78 32.79
C SER A 464 -12.34 -5.95 32.04
N SER A 465 -13.21 -5.66 31.07
CA SER A 465 -13.82 -6.66 30.20
C SER A 465 -13.86 -6.19 28.75
N TYR A 466 -13.46 -7.09 27.85
CA TYR A 466 -13.59 -6.90 26.41
C TYR A 466 -14.89 -7.55 25.91
N PRO A 467 -15.49 -7.03 24.82
CA PRO A 467 -16.59 -7.70 24.13
C PRO A 467 -16.22 -9.14 23.77
N PRO A 468 -17.14 -10.11 23.95
CA PRO A 468 -16.84 -11.55 23.81
C PRO A 468 -16.50 -11.97 22.37
N HIS A 469 -16.71 -11.09 21.38
CA HIS A 469 -16.52 -11.37 19.96
C HIS A 469 -15.32 -10.64 19.34
N ILE A 470 -14.39 -10.12 20.16
CA ILE A 470 -13.24 -9.33 19.67
C ILE A 470 -12.18 -10.21 18.98
N GLU A 471 -12.25 -10.29 17.65
CA GLU A 471 -11.33 -11.11 16.85
C GLU A 471 -10.03 -10.36 16.50
N THR A 472 -10.09 -9.03 16.39
CA THR A 472 -8.94 -8.18 16.02
C THR A 472 -8.72 -7.08 17.04
N LEU A 473 -7.51 -7.03 17.60
CA LEU A 473 -7.09 -6.05 18.58
C LEU A 473 -5.82 -5.35 18.10
N GLN A 474 -5.84 -4.03 18.02
CA GLN A 474 -4.69 -3.25 17.56
C GLN A 474 -4.41 -2.10 18.53
N PHE A 475 -3.20 -2.09 19.07
CA PHE A 475 -2.69 -1.08 19.98
C PHE A 475 -1.51 -0.37 19.31
N PHE A 476 -1.75 0.88 18.91
CA PHE A 476 -0.75 1.75 18.32
C PHE A 476 -0.38 2.80 19.35
N ASP A 477 0.77 2.61 19.99
CA ASP A 477 1.26 3.50 21.02
C ASP A 477 2.37 4.42 20.53
N GLU A 478 2.34 5.68 20.99
CA GLU A 478 3.37 6.69 20.73
C GLU A 478 4.38 6.88 21.89
N GLY A 479 4.32 6.14 23.01
CA GLY A 479 5.40 6.20 24.00
C GLY A 479 5.20 5.65 25.42
N GLY A 480 4.19 4.83 25.73
CA GLY A 480 3.94 4.35 27.10
C GLY A 480 4.44 2.94 27.39
N ASP A 481 4.88 2.69 28.63
CA ASP A 481 5.11 1.33 29.15
C ASP A 481 3.80 0.75 29.69
N TYR A 482 2.98 0.18 28.80
CA TYR A 482 1.77 -0.52 29.20
C TYR A 482 1.95 -2.02 29.08
N ARG A 483 1.27 -2.74 29.98
CA ARG A 483 1.07 -4.19 29.87
C ARG A 483 -0.40 -4.47 29.81
N THR A 484 -0.79 -5.33 28.88
CA THR A 484 -2.19 -5.67 28.68
C THR A 484 -2.39 -7.17 28.58
N ALA A 485 -3.54 -7.63 29.10
CA ALA A 485 -4.00 -8.99 28.93
C ALA A 485 -4.75 -9.10 27.59
N ILE A 486 -4.38 -10.08 26.78
CA ILE A 486 -5.00 -10.28 25.46
C ILE A 486 -6.21 -11.21 25.60
N PRO A 487 -7.43 -10.82 25.15
CA PRO A 487 -8.61 -11.66 25.20
C PRO A 487 -8.40 -12.99 24.48
N SER A 488 -8.90 -14.09 25.06
CA SER A 488 -8.70 -15.46 24.53
C SER A 488 -9.26 -15.69 23.12
N VAL A 489 -10.23 -14.87 22.69
CA VAL A 489 -10.86 -14.91 21.37
C VAL A 489 -10.08 -14.19 20.27
N THR A 490 -8.99 -13.47 20.63
CA THR A 490 -8.20 -12.68 19.67
C THR A 490 -7.52 -13.59 18.64
N LYS A 491 -7.75 -13.32 17.35
CA LYS A 491 -7.09 -14.01 16.21
C LYS A 491 -5.97 -13.17 15.62
N HIS A 492 -6.17 -11.85 15.56
CA HIS A 492 -5.24 -10.89 14.99
C HIS A 492 -4.85 -9.85 16.04
N LEU A 493 -3.57 -9.81 16.39
CA LEU A 493 -3.02 -8.86 17.35
C LEU A 493 -2.05 -7.90 16.65
N SER A 494 -2.16 -6.60 16.92
CA SER A 494 -1.19 -5.58 16.51
C SER A 494 -0.75 -4.81 17.74
N ILE A 495 0.56 -4.70 17.98
CA ILE A 495 1.12 -4.00 19.14
C ILE A 495 2.31 -3.14 18.73
N THR A 496 2.48 -2.00 19.37
CA THR A 496 3.73 -1.24 19.31
C THR A 496 4.72 -1.74 20.35
N LEU A 497 5.93 -2.06 19.92
CA LEU A 497 7.06 -2.40 20.78
C LEU A 497 8.00 -1.19 20.86
N THR A 498 8.37 -0.83 22.09
CA THR A 498 9.30 0.24 22.41
C THR A 498 10.58 -0.35 22.98
N GLN A 499 11.71 0.33 22.80
CA GLN A 499 12.97 -0.07 23.41
C GLN A 499 12.86 0.02 24.95
N TYR A 500 13.19 -1.08 25.64
CA TYR A 500 13.33 -1.09 27.10
C TYR A 500 14.73 -0.56 27.48
N PRO A 501 14.86 0.19 28.58
CA PRO A 501 15.40 1.56 28.64
C PRO A 501 16.67 1.81 27.82
N LYS A 502 16.73 2.99 27.19
CA LYS A 502 17.84 3.50 26.37
C LYS A 502 19.16 3.54 27.15
N GLN A 503 19.87 2.42 27.23
CA GLN A 503 21.29 2.46 27.53
C GLN A 503 21.98 3.04 26.29
N LYS A 504 22.65 4.19 26.46
CA LYS A 504 23.41 4.82 25.38
C LYS A 504 24.42 3.78 24.85
N ASN A 505 24.41 3.55 23.54
CA ASN A 505 25.31 2.65 22.81
C ASN A 505 24.98 1.14 22.83
N THR A 506 23.81 0.72 23.33
CA THR A 506 23.39 -0.70 23.21
C THR A 506 22.41 -0.88 22.06
N LEU A 507 22.55 -1.99 21.32
CA LEU A 507 21.60 -2.40 20.29
C LEU A 507 20.16 -2.45 20.83
N SER A 508 19.23 -1.80 20.14
CA SER A 508 17.82 -1.80 20.51
C SER A 508 17.20 -3.20 20.41
N ILE A 509 16.84 -3.80 21.54
CA ILE A 509 16.19 -5.13 21.58
C ILE A 509 14.68 -4.96 21.76
N PHE A 510 13.92 -5.46 20.79
CA PHE A 510 12.47 -5.49 20.80
C PHE A 510 11.97 -6.87 21.23
N SER A 511 11.13 -6.89 22.26
CA SER A 511 10.56 -8.09 22.87
C SER A 511 9.05 -7.93 23.00
N ILE A 512 8.29 -8.96 22.61
CA ILE A 512 6.83 -8.96 22.78
C ILE A 512 6.44 -9.14 24.26
N GLY A 513 7.34 -9.73 25.06
CA GLY A 513 7.17 -9.91 26.50
C GLY A 513 7.22 -8.61 27.28
N SER A 514 7.72 -7.52 26.66
CA SER A 514 7.68 -6.19 27.28
C SER A 514 6.26 -5.63 27.43
N LYS A 515 5.36 -5.93 26.47
CA LYS A 515 3.99 -5.39 26.41
C LYS A 515 2.90 -6.38 26.81
N ILE A 516 3.19 -7.67 26.75
CA ILE A 516 2.21 -8.73 27.04
C ILE A 516 2.53 -9.31 28.41
N ALA A 517 1.60 -9.15 29.36
CA ALA A 517 1.73 -9.76 30.67
C ALA A 517 1.64 -11.29 30.54
N LYS A 518 2.61 -12.02 31.11
CA LYS A 518 2.55 -13.48 31.18
C LYS A 518 1.40 -13.87 32.12
N PRO A 519 0.39 -14.63 31.67
CA PRO A 519 -0.66 -15.09 32.56
C PRO A 519 -0.06 -16.00 33.63
N ILE A 520 -0.48 -15.83 34.90
CA ILE A 520 0.03 -16.64 36.03
C ILE A 520 -0.22 -18.14 35.81
N TYR A 521 -1.29 -18.50 35.08
CA TYR A 521 -1.76 -19.87 34.92
C TYR A 521 -1.48 -20.51 33.57
N HIS A 522 -0.90 -19.80 32.60
CA HIS A 522 -0.65 -20.32 31.25
C HIS A 522 0.81 -20.22 30.85
N SER A 523 1.30 -21.26 30.17
CA SER A 523 2.66 -21.28 29.61
C SER A 523 2.82 -20.37 28.39
N GLN A 524 1.73 -20.00 27.72
CA GLN A 524 1.73 -19.19 26.50
C GLN A 524 1.48 -17.72 26.81
N TRP A 525 2.18 -16.84 26.09
CA TRP A 525 2.02 -15.38 26.24
C TRP A 525 0.79 -14.87 25.50
N LEU A 526 0.46 -15.51 24.37
CA LEU A 526 -0.70 -15.18 23.55
C LEU A 526 -1.74 -16.30 23.63
N PRO A 527 -3.03 -15.97 23.48
CA PRO A 527 -4.08 -16.96 23.27
C PRO A 527 -3.76 -17.92 22.14
N SER A 528 -4.20 -19.18 22.27
CA SER A 528 -3.99 -20.21 21.25
C SER A 528 -4.63 -19.88 19.90
N ASN A 529 -5.60 -18.97 19.89
CA ASN A 529 -6.32 -18.52 18.69
C ASN A 529 -5.54 -17.43 17.92
N THR A 530 -4.54 -16.80 18.54
CA THR A 530 -3.75 -15.73 17.91
C THR A 530 -2.82 -16.34 16.86
N THR A 531 -3.19 -16.18 15.59
CA THR A 531 -2.46 -16.71 14.44
C THR A 531 -1.66 -15.64 13.71
N HIS A 532 -2.06 -14.37 13.84
CA HIS A 532 -1.42 -13.22 13.22
C HIS A 532 -0.96 -12.23 14.27
N LEU A 533 0.31 -11.84 14.19
CA LEU A 533 0.93 -10.85 15.06
C LEU A 533 1.60 -9.77 14.23
N ASN A 534 1.22 -8.52 14.46
CA ASN A 534 1.88 -7.35 13.90
C ASN A 534 2.62 -6.61 15.02
N CYS A 535 3.91 -6.41 14.86
CA CYS A 535 4.76 -5.69 15.80
C CYS A 535 5.26 -4.40 15.15
N HIS A 536 4.81 -3.25 15.67
CA HIS A 536 5.28 -1.94 15.25
C HIS A 536 6.52 -1.57 16.08
N LEU A 537 7.69 -1.51 15.46
CA LEU A 537 8.94 -1.20 16.13
C LEU A 537 9.16 0.31 16.14
N LYS A 538 8.89 0.92 17.29
CA LYS A 538 9.01 2.36 17.49
C LYS A 538 10.47 2.77 17.70
N ASP A 539 10.76 4.06 17.46
CA ASP A 539 12.06 4.72 17.66
C ASP A 539 13.21 4.18 16.79
N THR A 540 12.90 3.33 15.80
CA THR A 540 13.83 2.82 14.78
C THR A 540 14.24 3.88 13.74
N MET A 541 13.80 5.13 13.90
CA MET A 541 14.25 6.25 13.05
C MET A 541 15.62 6.81 13.46
N TYR A 542 15.96 6.76 14.75
CA TYR A 542 17.21 7.32 15.27
C TYR A 542 18.28 6.26 15.49
N ASP A 543 17.86 5.04 15.80
CA ASP A 543 18.72 3.88 15.89
C ASP A 543 18.43 2.99 14.68
N HIS A 544 19.33 3.04 13.71
CA HIS A 544 19.19 2.26 12.48
C HIS A 544 19.34 0.77 12.74
N HIS A 545 19.98 0.38 13.85
CA HIS A 545 20.24 -1.02 14.16
C HIS A 545 19.35 -1.50 15.31
N GLY A 546 18.67 -2.61 15.10
CA GLY A 546 17.90 -3.25 16.15
C GLY A 546 17.87 -4.75 16.02
N ALA A 547 17.44 -5.40 17.09
CA ALA A 547 17.20 -6.83 17.15
C ALA A 547 15.79 -7.12 17.67
N PHE A 548 15.09 -8.04 17.04
CA PHE A 548 13.79 -8.53 17.48
C PHE A 548 13.93 -9.95 18.05
N ARG A 549 13.38 -10.20 19.24
CA ARG A 549 13.37 -11.51 19.92
C ARG A 549 12.40 -12.48 19.25
N LEU A 550 12.83 -13.09 18.14
CA LEU A 550 12.02 -14.04 17.38
C LEU A 550 11.72 -15.32 18.16
N ASP A 551 12.63 -15.74 19.04
CA ASP A 551 12.42 -16.91 19.91
C ASP A 551 11.17 -16.78 20.77
N GLU A 552 10.80 -15.56 21.19
CA GLU A 552 9.60 -15.33 21.98
C GLU A 552 8.34 -15.69 21.20
N VAL A 553 8.28 -15.31 19.92
CA VAL A 553 7.17 -15.63 19.01
C VAL A 553 7.14 -17.13 18.71
N ILE A 554 8.29 -17.73 18.40
CA ILE A 554 8.41 -19.15 18.06
C ILE A 554 7.98 -20.03 19.24
N ASN A 555 8.54 -19.77 20.42
CA ASN A 555 8.46 -20.67 21.57
C ASN A 555 7.24 -20.43 22.46
N ASN A 556 6.76 -19.19 22.59
CA ASN A 556 5.72 -18.83 23.56
C ASN A 556 4.34 -18.56 22.92
N THR A 557 4.19 -18.78 21.62
CA THR A 557 2.95 -18.49 20.88
C THR A 557 2.62 -19.57 19.85
N LYS A 558 1.42 -19.48 19.24
CA LYS A 558 1.01 -20.26 18.06
C LYS A 558 0.95 -19.40 16.78
N VAL A 559 1.59 -18.23 16.78
CA VAL A 559 1.62 -17.31 15.64
C VAL A 559 2.18 -18.03 14.42
N ARG A 560 1.47 -17.90 13.29
CA ARG A 560 1.87 -18.40 11.97
C ARG A 560 2.33 -17.27 11.06
N TYR A 561 1.75 -16.07 11.22
CA TYR A 561 2.08 -14.90 10.43
C TYR A 561 2.56 -13.79 11.34
N LEU A 562 3.81 -13.37 11.15
CA LEU A 562 4.45 -12.30 11.91
C LEU A 562 4.77 -11.15 10.96
N ASN A 563 4.20 -9.97 11.20
CA ASN A 563 4.57 -8.76 10.50
C ASN A 563 5.39 -7.87 11.43
N ILE A 564 6.58 -7.48 11.00
CA ILE A 564 7.41 -6.50 11.69
C ILE A 564 7.34 -5.21 10.90
N ILE A 565 6.87 -4.15 11.53
CA ILE A 565 6.56 -2.87 10.90
C ILE A 565 7.46 -1.80 11.50
N PHE A 566 8.35 -1.25 10.71
CA PHE A 566 9.31 -0.23 11.13
C PHE A 566 8.71 1.17 11.06
N SER A 567 9.37 2.12 11.71
CA SER A 567 8.89 3.52 11.77
C SER A 567 8.91 4.21 10.39
N ASN A 568 9.77 3.78 9.47
CA ASN A 568 9.78 4.21 8.06
C ASN A 568 8.62 3.60 7.24
N ARG A 569 7.64 2.94 7.89
CA ARG A 569 6.47 2.24 7.31
C ARG A 569 6.80 1.00 6.48
N GLN A 570 8.05 0.60 6.45
CA GLN A 570 8.42 -0.65 5.84
C GLN A 570 7.84 -1.81 6.67
N THR A 571 7.29 -2.81 5.98
CA THR A 571 6.73 -4.01 6.60
C THR A 571 7.45 -5.23 6.07
N ILE A 572 7.91 -6.07 6.97
CA ILE A 572 8.52 -7.36 6.67
C ILE A 572 7.57 -8.43 7.17
N GLN A 573 7.22 -9.38 6.32
CA GLN A 573 6.15 -10.35 6.58
C GLN A 573 6.74 -11.75 6.63
N PHE A 574 6.66 -12.41 7.77
CA PHE A 574 7.15 -13.77 7.96
C PHE A 574 6.01 -14.78 8.07
N THR A 575 6.21 -15.93 7.44
CA THR A 575 5.49 -17.17 7.70
C THR A 575 6.35 -18.04 8.62
N ILE A 576 5.77 -18.52 9.72
CA ILE A 576 6.40 -19.39 10.71
C ILE A 576 5.69 -20.75 10.72
N GLN A 577 6.39 -21.78 10.25
CA GLN A 577 5.88 -23.15 10.22
C GLN A 577 6.71 -24.05 11.13
N ARG A 578 6.06 -24.57 12.19
CA ARG A 578 6.65 -25.55 13.10
C ARG A 578 6.59 -26.92 12.44
N LEU A 579 7.74 -27.53 12.19
CA LEU A 579 7.87 -28.80 11.48
C LEU A 579 7.77 -30.02 12.40
N ASP A 580 7.82 -29.80 13.72
CA ASP A 580 7.61 -30.81 14.75
C ASP A 580 6.88 -30.22 15.98
N ALA A 581 6.35 -31.09 16.84
CA ALA A 581 5.52 -30.70 17.99
C ALA A 581 6.31 -30.01 19.11
N ASP A 582 7.64 -30.21 19.13
CA ASP A 582 8.54 -29.68 20.15
C ASP A 582 9.14 -28.32 19.77
N ASN A 583 8.77 -27.80 18.58
CA ASN A 583 9.35 -26.64 17.93
C ASN A 583 10.86 -26.77 17.68
N LYS A 584 11.41 -27.99 17.61
CA LYS A 584 12.85 -28.17 17.38
C LYS A 584 13.26 -27.69 15.99
N ASN A 585 12.44 -27.90 14.98
CA ASN A 585 12.66 -27.46 13.61
C ASN A 585 11.53 -26.53 13.18
N ILE A 586 11.89 -25.30 12.82
CA ILE A 586 10.93 -24.28 12.38
C ILE A 586 11.39 -23.74 11.04
N LEU A 587 10.51 -23.74 10.04
CA LEU A 587 10.72 -22.96 8.83
C LEU A 587 10.23 -21.53 9.08
N VAL A 588 11.10 -20.56 8.90
CA VAL A 588 10.75 -19.14 8.91
C VAL A 588 11.08 -18.57 7.53
N LEU A 589 10.10 -17.97 6.86
CA LEU A 589 10.27 -17.40 5.53
C LEU A 589 9.61 -16.02 5.43
N GLU A 590 10.36 -15.03 4.97
CA GLU A 590 9.86 -13.72 4.58
C GLU A 590 9.10 -13.85 3.26
N ARG A 591 7.85 -13.37 3.20
CA ARG A 591 6.89 -13.68 2.13
C ARG A 591 7.15 -12.90 0.84
N GLN A 592 7.82 -11.75 0.92
CA GLN A 592 8.11 -10.91 -0.23
C GLN A 592 9.42 -11.35 -0.90
N THR A 593 10.52 -11.42 -0.17
CA THR A 593 11.84 -11.71 -0.73
C THR A 593 12.25 -13.17 -0.63
N LEU A 594 11.45 -13.99 0.06
CA LEU A 594 11.77 -15.38 0.38
C LEU A 594 12.95 -15.52 1.33
N GLN A 595 13.35 -14.45 2.03
CA GLN A 595 14.44 -14.52 2.98
C GLN A 595 14.11 -15.41 4.18
N GLY A 596 15.00 -16.33 4.56
CA GLY A 596 14.80 -17.16 5.74
C GLY A 596 15.37 -18.57 5.58
N GLY A 597 14.83 -19.54 6.31
CA GLY A 597 15.29 -20.91 6.28
C GLY A 597 14.73 -21.78 7.41
N ILE A 598 15.28 -22.98 7.54
CA ILE A 598 14.96 -23.90 8.62
C ILE A 598 15.87 -23.60 9.81
N ILE A 599 15.28 -23.22 10.93
CA ILE A 599 15.93 -23.03 12.22
C ILE A 599 15.80 -24.33 13.01
N THR A 600 16.94 -24.94 13.36
CA THR A 600 17.00 -26.06 14.29
C THR A 600 17.45 -25.57 15.67
N GLN A 601 16.53 -25.54 16.63
CA GLN A 601 16.81 -25.09 17.99
C GLN A 601 17.52 -26.18 18.81
N GLN A 602 18.51 -25.78 19.61
CA GLN A 602 19.18 -26.65 20.58
C GLN A 602 18.62 -26.39 21.98
N ARG A 603 18.33 -27.46 22.73
CA ARG A 603 17.89 -27.35 24.13
C ARG A 603 19.12 -27.18 25.01
N THR A 604 19.16 -26.08 25.76
CA THR A 604 20.24 -25.84 26.71
C THR A 604 19.92 -26.59 27.99
N LYS A 605 20.81 -27.52 28.39
CA LYS A 605 20.65 -28.25 29.65
C LYS A 605 20.87 -27.27 30.80
N SER A 606 19.78 -26.77 31.39
CA SER A 606 19.86 -25.99 32.62
C SER A 606 20.46 -26.87 33.72
N ILE A 607 21.50 -26.36 34.40
CA ILE A 607 22.17 -27.06 35.52
C ILE A 607 21.21 -27.18 36.73
N ASN A 608 20.15 -26.36 36.77
CA ASN A 608 19.13 -26.39 37.81
C ASN A 608 17.86 -27.07 37.28
N ASN A 609 17.59 -28.29 37.77
CA ASN A 609 16.47 -29.18 37.40
C ASN A 609 15.05 -28.62 37.65
N GLN A 610 14.88 -27.33 37.95
CA GLN A 610 13.59 -26.73 38.31
C GLN A 610 13.10 -25.63 37.35
N GLN A 611 13.80 -25.35 36.25
CA GLN A 611 13.34 -24.34 35.29
C GLN A 611 12.92 -24.95 33.95
N GLN A 612 11.85 -24.38 33.38
CA GLN A 612 11.24 -24.74 32.10
C GLN A 612 12.30 -24.85 31.00
N GLN A 613 12.10 -25.78 30.05
CA GLN A 613 13.01 -25.96 28.91
C GLN A 613 13.30 -24.62 28.23
N GLN A 614 14.57 -24.21 28.24
CA GLN A 614 15.00 -22.95 27.65
C GLN A 614 15.80 -23.25 26.39
N TYR A 615 15.30 -22.76 25.25
CA TYR A 615 16.05 -22.66 24.01
C TYR A 615 16.94 -21.42 24.06
N ASP A 616 18.06 -21.46 23.35
CA ASP A 616 18.88 -20.26 23.15
C ASP A 616 18.07 -19.17 22.41
N PRO A 617 18.26 -17.88 22.76
CA PRO A 617 17.52 -16.80 22.15
C PRO A 617 17.85 -16.67 20.66
N ILE A 618 16.85 -16.28 19.87
CA ILE A 618 16.98 -16.09 18.43
C ILE A 618 16.64 -14.64 18.15
N TYR A 619 17.61 -13.92 17.61
CA TYR A 619 17.48 -12.52 17.26
C TYR A 619 17.38 -12.36 15.75
N LEU A 620 16.39 -11.57 15.32
CA LEU A 620 16.32 -11.04 13.97
C LEU A 620 16.91 -9.64 14.00
N TYR A 621 18.09 -9.47 13.42
CA TYR A 621 18.76 -8.17 13.30
C TYR A 621 18.28 -7.48 12.04
N PHE A 622 18.09 -6.17 12.15
CA PHE A 622 17.67 -5.33 11.03
C PHE A 622 18.43 -4.01 11.05
N ASP A 623 18.60 -3.47 9.85
CA ASP A 623 19.18 -2.15 9.63
C ASP A 623 18.19 -1.28 8.85
N THR A 624 17.50 -0.36 9.55
CA THR A 624 16.54 0.57 8.93
C THR A 624 17.23 1.69 8.16
N GLY A 625 18.55 1.85 8.31
CA GLY A 625 19.37 2.78 7.55
C GLY A 625 19.81 2.22 6.20
N SER A 626 19.62 0.92 5.95
CA SER A 626 19.95 0.34 4.64
C SER A 626 19.06 0.91 3.52
N SER A 627 19.67 1.13 2.36
CA SER A 627 18.96 1.49 1.13
C SER A 627 18.00 0.40 0.66
N SER A 628 18.27 -0.85 1.05
CA SER A 628 17.44 -2.01 0.82
C SER A 628 16.54 -2.21 2.02
N PRO A 629 15.21 -2.12 1.85
CA PRO A 629 14.28 -2.44 2.94
C PRO A 629 14.51 -3.87 3.44
N PHE A 630 14.98 -4.77 2.59
CA PHE A 630 15.01 -6.19 2.89
C PHE A 630 16.30 -6.67 3.56
N ASP A 631 17.18 -5.78 4.02
CA ASP A 631 18.43 -6.17 4.69
C ASP A 631 18.17 -6.69 6.11
N LEU A 632 17.88 -7.99 6.21
CA LEU A 632 17.77 -8.72 7.47
C LEU A 632 18.98 -9.61 7.70
N ASN A 633 19.46 -9.64 8.94
CA ASN A 633 20.51 -10.55 9.37
C ASN A 633 20.01 -11.47 10.49
N TRP A 634 20.29 -12.75 10.36
CA TRP A 634 19.88 -13.78 11.33
C TRP A 634 21.08 -14.14 12.19
N SER A 635 20.94 -14.11 13.52
CA SER A 635 22.02 -14.58 14.41
C SER A 635 21.45 -15.27 15.65
N SER A 636 22.05 -16.41 15.98
CA SER A 636 21.82 -17.17 17.21
C SER A 636 22.93 -16.95 18.24
N LYS A 637 23.84 -15.99 18.02
CA LYS A 637 24.93 -15.71 18.95
C LYS A 637 24.44 -14.75 20.02
N ASN A 638 24.85 -15.00 21.27
CA ASN A 638 24.62 -14.07 22.37
C ASN A 638 25.24 -12.72 22.01
N ILE A 639 24.45 -11.65 22.18
CA ILE A 639 24.90 -10.27 22.11
C ILE A 639 25.75 -10.07 23.36
N ASN A 640 27.08 -10.05 23.20
CA ASN A 640 28.03 -9.73 24.26
C ASN A 640 28.60 -8.33 24.05
#